data_AF-Q2HS71-F1
#
_entry.id   AF-Q2HS71-F1
#
_cell.length_a   1.000
_cell.length_b   1.000
_cell.length_c   1.000
_cell.angle_alpha   90.00
_cell.angle_beta   90.00
_cell.angle_gamma   90.00
#
_symmetry.space_group_name_H-M   'P 1'
#
loop_
_entity.id
_entity.type
_entity.pdbx_description
1 polymer ?
#
loop_
_entity_poly.entity_id
_entity_poly.type
_entity_poly.pdbx_seq_one_letter_code
_entity_poly.pdbx_strand_id
1 'polypeptide(L)'
;MVILFGNKFRYRYRYYSSSIPTPQNLGIIISIFHNSSSLSPITKTINWNTTHSFVRENPLLSILERCKSLVQLKQIQAQMVSTGLIENGFAASRLVAFCALSESKELDYCTRILYRIKELNVFSWNAAIRGYVESGDIEGGFMLYKRMLLGGTLKPDNHTYPLLLKGCCGQYSSCLGLGVLGHVLKFGFECDIFVHNASITMLLSCGELSVAYDVFNKSRVRDLVTWNSMITGCVKRGLAIEAIKIYKEMEAEKVRPNEITMIGMISSCSQVQDLNLGKEFHCYIKEHGLEFTIPLTNALMDMYVKCGELLTARVLFDNMAQKTLVSWTTMVLGYARFGFLDVAREILYKIPEKSVVPWNAIISGCVQAKQGKEALALFHEMQIRTIEPDKVTMVNCLSACSQLGALDVGIWIHHYIERHKLSIDVALGTALVDMYAKCGNIARALQVFEEIPQRNCLTWTAVICGLALHGNAQDALSYFSKMIHIGIVPDEITFLGVLSACCHGGLVEEGRKYFSEMSSKFNVSPKLKHYSCMVDLLGRAGHLEEAEELVKNMPMAADAAVLGALFFACRVYGNVQIGERTAFKLLEIDPQDSGNYVLLASMYSEAKMWKEARSARKLMNDKGVEKTPGCSLVEINGIVHEFVLPPYDGQFFYPTYGLVLSCYSAPKLSMDLKVGRSWHYERRLDIDQSDSALELIKSSYLHITIKLNNSENGKASFKDLSKTAQIRLVSSHNEVYEPCDDSFALVDALLADRTNLLEHHPALCMEIGCGSGYVITSLALILGQEGSGVNYIATDINPHAVKVTRETIEAHGVDAELIITDIASGLENRLAGMIDVMVVNPPYVPTPEAEVGSEGITASWAGGENGRSVIDRILPVADALLSEKGWLYMVTLTANNPSEICLEMRKKGYTSKIVVQRSTEEESLHIIKFWRDLDNGLDENGQSTSGFMGSLLSQVPLISYLRGNNSDNKC
;
A
#
# COMPACT_ATOMS: atom_id res chain seq x y z
N MET A 1 28.87 -38.20 -12.71
CA MET A 1 27.97 -37.68 -11.65
C MET A 1 28.53 -37.89 -10.24
N VAL A 2 28.91 -39.10 -9.83
CA VAL A 2 29.38 -39.40 -8.45
C VAL A 2 30.64 -38.63 -8.03
N ILE A 3 31.54 -38.28 -8.97
CA ILE A 3 32.80 -37.57 -8.68
C ILE A 3 32.61 -36.04 -8.56
N LEU A 4 31.54 -35.48 -9.13
CA LEU A 4 31.27 -34.02 -9.07
C LEU A 4 30.14 -33.65 -8.12
N PHE A 5 29.17 -34.54 -7.92
CA PHE A 5 27.96 -34.35 -7.12
C PHE A 5 27.99 -35.30 -5.92
N GLY A 6 28.83 -35.00 -4.92
CA GLY A 6 28.88 -35.77 -3.67
C GLY A 6 27.48 -36.00 -3.05
N ASN A 7 27.42 -36.87 -2.04
CA ASN A 7 26.22 -37.47 -1.40
C ASN A 7 24.95 -36.58 -1.19
N LYS A 8 25.00 -35.25 -1.34
CA LYS A 8 23.87 -34.30 -1.27
C LYS A 8 22.77 -34.53 -2.32
N PHE A 9 23.08 -35.02 -3.53
CA PHE A 9 22.05 -35.26 -4.57
C PHE A 9 21.18 -36.50 -4.31
N ARG A 10 21.62 -37.42 -3.43
CA ARG A 10 20.95 -38.71 -3.20
C ARG A 10 19.63 -38.59 -2.40
N TYR A 11 19.42 -37.48 -1.70
CA TYR A 11 18.27 -37.29 -0.81
C TYR A 11 17.12 -36.47 -1.43
N ARG A 12 17.39 -35.53 -2.35
CA ARG A 12 16.36 -34.62 -2.90
C ARG A 12 15.56 -35.20 -4.08
N TYR A 13 16.10 -36.19 -4.80
CA TYR A 13 15.50 -36.73 -6.04
C TYR A 13 15.45 -38.25 -6.04
N ARG A 14 15.06 -38.86 -4.92
CA ARG A 14 15.04 -40.32 -4.71
C ARG A 14 14.00 -41.07 -5.57
N TYR A 15 13.20 -40.39 -6.38
CA TYR A 15 12.15 -40.99 -7.21
C TYR A 15 12.53 -41.33 -8.66
N TYR A 16 13.72 -40.96 -9.15
CA TYR A 16 14.02 -41.08 -10.59
C TYR A 16 15.27 -41.91 -10.93
N SER A 17 15.89 -42.58 -9.96
CA SER A 17 17.14 -43.35 -10.19
C SER A 17 16.94 -44.82 -10.57
N SER A 18 15.73 -45.27 -10.90
CA SER A 18 15.51 -46.67 -11.27
C SER A 18 14.37 -46.88 -12.28
N SER A 19 14.30 -46.06 -13.33
CA SER A 19 13.63 -46.43 -14.59
C SER A 19 13.93 -45.38 -15.65
N ILE A 20 14.54 -45.79 -16.76
CA ILE A 20 14.46 -45.05 -18.02
C ILE A 20 12.96 -45.06 -18.40
N PRO A 21 12.27 -43.91 -18.55
CA PRO A 21 10.87 -43.94 -18.93
C PRO A 21 10.76 -44.40 -20.38
N THR A 22 9.95 -45.43 -20.59
CA THR A 22 9.50 -45.87 -21.91
C THR A 22 8.62 -44.79 -22.58
N PRO A 23 8.41 -44.84 -23.92
CA PRO A 23 7.83 -43.74 -24.71
C PRO A 23 6.35 -43.41 -24.48
N GLN A 24 5.73 -43.84 -23.36
CA GLN A 24 4.29 -43.68 -23.13
C GLN A 24 3.91 -42.67 -22.04
N ASN A 25 4.84 -42.15 -21.23
CA ASN A 25 4.53 -41.17 -20.19
C ASN A 25 4.77 -39.69 -20.58
N LEU A 26 5.06 -39.39 -21.85
CA LEU A 26 5.07 -37.99 -22.34
C LEU A 26 3.67 -37.46 -22.67
N GLY A 27 2.64 -38.32 -22.73
CA GLY A 27 1.30 -37.94 -23.20
C GLY A 27 0.45 -37.10 -22.25
N ILE A 28 0.85 -36.94 -20.99
CA ILE A 28 0.01 -36.28 -19.95
C ILE A 28 0.57 -34.91 -19.50
N ILE A 29 1.75 -34.49 -20.00
CA ILE A 29 2.34 -33.16 -19.72
C ILE A 29 2.03 -32.13 -20.84
N ILE A 30 1.27 -32.53 -21.86
CA ILE A 30 1.10 -31.79 -23.13
C ILE A 30 0.08 -30.63 -23.06
N SER A 31 -0.63 -30.39 -21.95
CA SER A 31 -1.69 -29.36 -21.91
C SER A 31 -1.37 -28.04 -21.18
N ILE A 32 -0.12 -27.73 -20.82
CA ILE A 32 0.19 -26.53 -19.99
C ILE A 32 1.15 -25.52 -20.65
N PHE A 33 1.59 -25.74 -21.89
CA PHE A 33 2.51 -24.80 -22.58
C PHE A 33 1.79 -23.82 -23.50
N HIS A 34 1.12 -22.82 -22.91
CA HIS A 34 0.93 -21.52 -23.54
C HIS A 34 0.80 -20.45 -22.45
N ASN A 35 1.92 -19.82 -22.11
CA ASN A 35 2.02 -18.39 -21.77
C ASN A 35 3.41 -18.09 -21.19
N SER A 36 4.25 -17.42 -21.99
CA SER A 36 5.29 -16.55 -21.44
C SER A 36 5.51 -15.42 -22.43
N SER A 37 5.12 -14.21 -22.03
CA SER A 37 5.30 -12.99 -22.80
C SER A 37 6.51 -12.19 -22.32
N SER A 38 7.19 -11.64 -23.32
CA SER A 38 7.98 -10.40 -23.32
C SER A 38 9.25 -10.34 -22.47
N LEU A 39 10.30 -10.99 -22.98
CA LEU A 39 11.58 -10.30 -23.09
C LEU A 39 11.48 -9.34 -24.29
N SER A 40 11.73 -8.05 -24.08
CA SER A 40 11.80 -7.08 -25.16
C SER A 40 12.81 -7.55 -26.22
N PRO A 41 12.44 -7.56 -27.51
CA PRO A 41 13.38 -7.91 -28.56
C PRO A 41 14.34 -6.73 -28.68
N ILE A 42 15.53 -6.87 -28.11
CA ILE A 42 16.67 -6.12 -28.61
C ILE A 42 16.86 -6.63 -30.05
N THR A 43 16.30 -5.91 -31.02
CA THR A 43 16.55 -6.10 -32.45
C THR A 43 17.99 -5.66 -32.76
N LYS A 44 18.95 -6.42 -32.23
CA LYS A 44 20.24 -6.55 -32.91
C LYS A 44 19.95 -7.33 -34.16
N THR A 45 20.04 -6.70 -35.33
CA THR A 45 20.13 -7.40 -36.62
C THR A 45 21.14 -8.54 -36.48
N ILE A 46 20.65 -9.77 -36.39
CA ILE A 46 21.50 -10.95 -36.18
C ILE A 46 22.19 -11.20 -37.52
N ASN A 47 23.48 -10.85 -37.56
CA ASN A 47 24.29 -11.06 -38.74
C ASN A 47 24.61 -12.55 -38.83
N TRP A 48 23.71 -13.31 -39.46
CA TRP A 48 23.96 -14.71 -39.80
C TRP A 48 24.98 -14.83 -40.94
N ASN A 49 25.44 -13.69 -41.50
CA ASN A 49 26.30 -13.62 -42.66
C ASN A 49 27.74 -14.07 -42.40
N THR A 50 28.33 -14.76 -43.37
CA THR A 50 29.71 -15.25 -43.29
C THR A 50 30.65 -14.52 -44.23
N THR A 51 31.91 -14.38 -43.81
CA THR A 51 33.00 -13.81 -44.61
C THR A 51 33.79 -14.87 -45.38
N HIS A 52 33.37 -16.13 -45.31
CA HIS A 52 34.06 -17.27 -45.93
C HIS A 52 34.24 -17.06 -47.44
N SER A 53 35.45 -17.29 -47.96
CA SER A 53 35.81 -17.07 -49.37
C SER A 53 34.87 -17.79 -50.34
N PHE A 54 34.57 -19.07 -50.06
CA PHE A 54 33.60 -19.87 -50.80
C PHE A 54 32.20 -19.23 -50.93
N VAL A 55 31.73 -18.49 -49.92
CA VAL A 55 30.43 -17.80 -49.98
C VAL A 55 30.51 -16.54 -50.86
N ARG A 56 31.64 -15.84 -50.84
CA ARG A 56 31.85 -14.63 -51.65
C ARG A 56 32.06 -14.96 -53.13
N GLU A 57 32.75 -16.07 -53.39
CA GLU A 57 33.07 -16.54 -54.74
C GLU A 57 31.89 -17.27 -55.41
N ASN A 58 30.95 -17.80 -54.63
CA ASN A 58 29.75 -18.44 -55.15
C ASN A 58 28.58 -17.43 -55.28
N PRO A 59 28.09 -17.13 -56.50
CA PRO A 59 27.06 -16.11 -56.72
C PRO A 59 25.75 -16.39 -55.97
N LEU A 60 25.31 -17.66 -55.88
CA LEU A 60 24.07 -18.04 -55.21
C LEU A 60 24.17 -17.86 -53.70
N LEU A 61 25.30 -18.24 -53.09
CA LEU A 61 25.52 -18.06 -51.65
C LEU A 61 25.70 -16.56 -51.30
N SER A 62 26.37 -15.78 -52.15
CA SER A 62 26.49 -14.33 -51.97
C SER A 62 25.14 -13.61 -52.04
N ILE A 63 24.25 -14.05 -52.94
CA ILE A 63 22.87 -13.54 -53.02
C ILE A 63 22.05 -13.99 -51.80
N LEU A 64 22.28 -15.21 -51.29
CA LEU A 64 21.64 -15.70 -50.07
C LEU A 64 21.92 -14.76 -48.89
N GLU A 65 23.17 -14.32 -48.70
CA GLU A 65 23.57 -13.36 -47.63
C GLU A 65 22.83 -12.01 -47.70
N ARG A 66 22.20 -11.69 -48.84
CA ARG A 66 21.44 -10.46 -49.08
C ARG A 66 19.93 -10.70 -49.16
N CYS A 67 19.50 -11.94 -48.96
CA CYS A 67 18.10 -12.33 -48.97
C CYS A 67 17.34 -11.61 -47.85
N LYS A 68 16.15 -11.08 -48.17
CA LYS A 68 15.29 -10.38 -47.21
C LYS A 68 13.91 -11.02 -47.01
N SER A 69 13.58 -12.04 -47.81
CA SER A 69 12.25 -12.64 -47.80
C SER A 69 12.28 -14.14 -48.08
N LEU A 70 11.28 -14.85 -47.57
CA LEU A 70 11.09 -16.27 -47.83
C LEU A 70 10.89 -16.59 -49.33
N VAL A 71 10.33 -15.66 -50.10
CA VAL A 71 10.12 -15.83 -51.55
C VAL A 71 11.47 -15.87 -52.28
N GLN A 72 12.37 -14.93 -51.97
CA GLN A 72 13.73 -14.92 -52.51
C GLN A 72 14.50 -16.17 -52.09
N LEU A 73 14.36 -16.59 -50.83
CA LEU A 73 14.99 -17.80 -50.32
C LEU A 73 14.56 -19.04 -51.11
N LYS A 74 13.26 -19.19 -51.40
CA LYS A 74 12.72 -20.31 -52.18
C LYS A 74 13.26 -20.32 -53.62
N GLN A 75 13.44 -19.16 -54.24
CA GLN A 75 14.06 -19.04 -55.57
C GLN A 75 15.53 -19.46 -55.54
N ILE A 76 16.29 -18.99 -54.55
CA ILE A 76 17.70 -19.36 -54.36
C ILE A 76 17.82 -20.87 -54.10
N GLN A 77 16.96 -21.43 -53.25
CA GLN A 77 16.94 -22.86 -53.00
C GLN A 77 16.61 -23.66 -54.27
N ALA A 78 15.63 -23.23 -55.07
CA ALA A 78 15.32 -23.89 -56.34
C ALA A 78 16.52 -23.92 -57.29
N GLN A 79 17.28 -22.81 -57.35
CA GLN A 79 18.53 -22.74 -58.11
C GLN A 79 19.61 -23.67 -57.53
N MET A 80 19.77 -23.70 -56.21
CA MET A 80 20.69 -24.62 -55.53
C MET A 80 20.34 -26.09 -55.77
N VAL A 81 19.06 -26.44 -55.87
CA VAL A 81 18.60 -27.78 -56.24
C VAL A 81 18.92 -28.09 -57.71
N SER A 82 18.60 -27.17 -58.62
CA SER A 82 18.83 -27.38 -60.05
C SER A 82 20.30 -27.49 -60.44
N THR A 83 21.19 -26.84 -59.67
CA THR A 83 22.64 -26.82 -59.90
C THR A 83 23.40 -27.91 -59.13
N GLY A 84 22.70 -28.69 -58.28
CA GLY A 84 23.32 -29.68 -57.38
C GLY A 84 24.06 -29.08 -56.18
N LEU A 85 24.15 -27.74 -56.06
CA LEU A 85 24.82 -27.07 -54.95
C LEU A 85 24.19 -27.39 -53.58
N ILE A 86 22.91 -27.78 -53.55
CA ILE A 86 22.21 -28.19 -52.33
C ILE A 86 22.81 -29.46 -51.68
N GLU A 87 23.55 -30.27 -52.44
CA GLU A 87 24.21 -31.47 -51.90
C GLU A 87 25.45 -31.13 -51.08
N ASN A 88 26.04 -29.94 -51.27
CA ASN A 88 27.14 -29.47 -50.46
C ASN A 88 26.65 -29.06 -49.06
N GLY A 89 27.06 -29.81 -48.03
CA GLY A 89 26.62 -29.61 -46.65
C GLY A 89 26.87 -28.20 -46.10
N PHE A 90 27.95 -27.52 -46.52
CA PHE A 90 28.22 -26.14 -46.13
C PHE A 90 27.25 -25.16 -46.79
N ALA A 91 27.02 -25.30 -48.11
CA ALA A 91 26.05 -24.47 -48.83
C ALA A 91 24.62 -24.64 -48.28
N ALA A 92 24.20 -25.88 -48.04
CA ALA A 92 22.89 -26.21 -47.49
C ALA A 92 22.70 -25.66 -46.05
N SER A 93 23.77 -25.63 -45.25
CA SER A 93 23.73 -25.08 -43.88
C SER A 93 23.40 -23.58 -43.84
N ARG A 94 23.69 -22.83 -44.92
CA ARG A 94 23.37 -21.40 -45.01
C ARG A 94 21.87 -21.16 -45.17
N LEU A 95 21.16 -22.03 -45.87
CA LEU A 95 19.69 -21.97 -45.97
C LEU A 95 19.04 -22.18 -44.59
N VAL A 96 19.55 -23.15 -43.82
CA VAL A 96 19.10 -23.41 -42.44
C VAL A 96 19.37 -22.21 -41.54
N ALA A 97 20.57 -21.62 -41.62
CA ALA A 97 20.91 -20.43 -40.83
C ALA A 97 20.01 -19.23 -41.14
N PHE A 98 19.69 -18.97 -42.42
CA PHE A 98 18.73 -17.93 -42.79
C PHE A 98 17.35 -18.21 -42.17
N CYS A 99 16.82 -19.42 -42.33
CA CYS A 99 15.48 -19.74 -41.80
C CYS A 99 15.41 -19.60 -40.28
N ALA A 100 16.46 -20.00 -39.56
CA ALA A 100 16.48 -20.00 -38.11
C ALA A 100 16.81 -18.64 -37.48
N LEU A 101 17.63 -17.81 -38.15
CA LEU A 101 18.26 -16.61 -37.54
C LEU A 101 17.87 -15.29 -38.21
N SER A 102 17.14 -15.31 -39.34
CA SER A 102 16.61 -14.08 -39.96
C SER A 102 15.49 -13.45 -39.13
N GLU A 103 15.15 -12.19 -39.44
CA GLU A 103 14.08 -11.45 -38.75
C GLU A 103 12.71 -12.16 -38.85
N SER A 104 12.43 -12.87 -39.95
CA SER A 104 11.15 -13.56 -40.14
C SER A 104 11.07 -14.93 -39.44
N LYS A 105 12.18 -15.49 -38.96
CA LYS A 105 12.28 -16.78 -38.23
C LYS A 105 11.31 -17.87 -38.73
N GLU A 106 11.56 -18.40 -39.92
CA GLU A 106 10.71 -19.41 -40.59
C GLU A 106 11.04 -20.84 -40.13
N LEU A 107 10.72 -21.17 -38.87
CA LEU A 107 11.17 -22.40 -38.20
C LEU A 107 10.58 -23.71 -38.77
N ASP A 108 9.31 -23.71 -39.21
CA ASP A 108 8.70 -24.87 -39.89
C ASP A 108 9.40 -25.16 -41.24
N TYR A 109 9.75 -24.10 -41.97
CA TYR A 109 10.50 -24.26 -43.21
C TYR A 109 11.95 -24.71 -42.94
N CYS A 110 12.57 -24.18 -41.88
CA CYS A 110 13.89 -24.58 -41.41
C CYS A 110 13.96 -26.09 -41.16
N THR A 111 13.01 -26.65 -40.43
CA THR A 111 12.98 -28.09 -40.11
C THR A 111 12.74 -28.97 -41.32
N ARG A 112 11.86 -28.55 -42.24
CA ARG A 112 11.64 -29.26 -43.52
C ARG A 112 12.89 -29.33 -44.38
N ILE A 113 13.66 -28.24 -44.44
CA ILE A 113 14.95 -28.22 -45.14
C ILE A 113 15.95 -29.14 -44.42
N LEU A 114 16.05 -28.99 -43.10
CA LEU A 114 16.96 -29.79 -42.27
C LEU A 114 16.73 -31.29 -42.48
N TYR A 115 15.47 -31.75 -42.56
CA TYR A 115 15.16 -33.18 -42.73
C TYR A 115 15.40 -33.74 -44.13
N ARG A 116 15.67 -32.90 -45.15
CA ARG A 116 15.83 -33.33 -46.54
C ARG A 116 17.28 -33.28 -47.05
N ILE A 117 18.18 -32.61 -46.33
CA ILE A 117 19.59 -32.50 -46.72
C ILE A 117 20.33 -33.78 -46.31
N LYS A 118 21.08 -34.39 -47.24
CA LYS A 118 21.83 -35.63 -47.01
C LYS A 118 23.09 -35.43 -46.15
N GLU A 119 23.83 -34.35 -46.36
CA GLU A 119 25.08 -34.04 -45.64
C GLU A 119 24.90 -32.88 -44.66
N LEU A 120 24.23 -33.12 -43.54
CA LEU A 120 24.15 -32.12 -42.47
C LEU A 120 25.46 -32.05 -41.69
N ASN A 121 25.78 -30.84 -41.21
CA ASN A 121 26.87 -30.59 -40.28
C ASN A 121 26.33 -30.11 -38.92
N VAL A 122 27.19 -30.13 -37.90
CA VAL A 122 26.83 -29.71 -36.53
C VAL A 122 26.36 -28.25 -36.49
N PHE A 123 26.93 -27.38 -37.34
CA PHE A 123 26.52 -25.98 -37.46
C PHE A 123 25.03 -25.84 -37.86
N SER A 124 24.54 -26.65 -38.80
CA SER A 124 23.12 -26.61 -39.22
C SER A 124 22.18 -26.94 -38.07
N TRP A 125 22.51 -27.97 -37.29
CA TRP A 125 21.76 -28.34 -36.10
C TRP A 125 21.81 -27.25 -35.04
N ASN A 126 22.99 -26.70 -34.74
CA ASN A 126 23.17 -25.63 -33.76
C ASN A 126 22.40 -24.36 -34.19
N ALA A 127 22.41 -23.99 -35.47
CA ALA A 127 21.66 -22.85 -35.99
C ALA A 127 20.14 -23.05 -35.83
N ALA A 128 19.63 -24.22 -36.18
CA ALA A 128 18.21 -24.55 -36.00
C ALA A 128 17.82 -24.56 -34.51
N ILE A 129 18.57 -25.25 -33.64
CA ILE A 129 18.35 -25.28 -32.18
C ILE A 129 18.35 -23.86 -31.62
N ARG A 130 19.29 -23.01 -32.03
CA ARG A 130 19.35 -21.61 -31.62
C ARG A 130 18.09 -20.85 -32.03
N GLY A 131 17.62 -21.01 -33.27
CA GLY A 131 16.40 -20.36 -33.76
C GLY A 131 15.17 -20.71 -32.91
N TYR A 132 15.01 -21.99 -32.58
CA TYR A 132 13.95 -22.48 -31.70
C TYR A 132 14.07 -21.90 -30.28
N VAL A 133 15.25 -22.00 -29.65
CA VAL A 133 15.48 -21.48 -28.29
C VAL A 133 15.26 -19.96 -28.22
N GLU A 134 15.74 -19.19 -29.20
CA GLU A 134 15.55 -17.72 -29.27
C GLU A 134 14.12 -17.30 -29.63
N SER A 135 13.27 -18.23 -30.07
CA SER A 135 11.83 -17.99 -30.31
C SER A 135 10.95 -18.32 -29.11
N GLY A 136 11.51 -18.92 -28.05
CA GLY A 136 10.78 -19.38 -26.87
C GLY A 136 10.27 -20.82 -26.96
N ASP A 137 10.33 -21.46 -28.14
CA ASP A 137 10.03 -22.88 -28.30
C ASP A 137 11.23 -23.76 -27.88
N ILE A 138 11.36 -23.93 -26.56
CA ILE A 138 12.41 -24.75 -25.95
C ILE A 138 12.21 -26.23 -26.33
N GLU A 139 10.96 -26.71 -26.39
CA GLU A 139 10.66 -28.11 -26.69
C GLU A 139 11.11 -28.51 -28.10
N GLY A 140 10.80 -27.68 -29.09
CA GLY A 140 11.27 -27.86 -30.47
C GLY A 140 12.79 -27.90 -30.56
N GLY A 141 13.49 -27.02 -29.84
CA GLY A 141 14.96 -27.04 -29.74
C GLY A 141 15.53 -28.34 -29.17
N PHE A 142 14.93 -28.85 -28.08
CA PHE A 142 15.33 -30.12 -27.46
C PHE A 142 14.99 -31.34 -28.32
N MET A 143 13.90 -31.29 -29.09
CA MET A 143 13.53 -32.33 -30.04
C MET A 143 14.57 -32.45 -31.15
N LEU A 144 15.06 -31.31 -31.67
CA LEU A 144 16.14 -31.29 -32.66
C LEU A 144 17.44 -31.84 -32.08
N TYR A 145 17.79 -31.50 -30.84
CA TYR A 145 18.94 -32.08 -30.15
C TYR A 145 18.84 -33.60 -29.99
N LYS A 146 17.68 -34.11 -29.57
CA LYS A 146 17.43 -35.55 -29.47
C LYS A 146 17.59 -36.23 -30.84
N ARG A 147 17.11 -35.60 -31.91
CA ARG A 147 17.23 -36.14 -33.27
C ARG A 147 18.68 -36.15 -33.76
N MET A 148 19.44 -35.10 -33.47
CA MET A 148 20.88 -35.05 -33.74
C MET A 148 21.61 -36.25 -33.10
N LEU A 149 21.27 -36.59 -31.84
CA LEU A 149 21.84 -37.75 -31.16
C LEU A 149 21.41 -39.10 -31.77
N LEU A 150 20.15 -39.22 -32.21
CA LEU A 150 19.61 -40.45 -32.82
C LEU A 150 20.20 -40.74 -34.21
N GLY A 151 20.66 -39.71 -34.93
CA GLY A 151 21.28 -39.85 -36.25
C GLY A 151 22.62 -40.59 -36.25
N GLY A 152 23.28 -40.71 -35.09
CA GLY A 152 24.48 -41.54 -34.86
C GLY A 152 25.78 -41.08 -35.53
N THR A 153 25.72 -40.30 -36.61
CA THR A 153 26.88 -39.83 -37.38
C THR A 153 27.48 -38.51 -36.87
N LEU A 154 26.67 -37.63 -36.29
CA LEU A 154 27.09 -36.33 -35.77
C LEU A 154 27.02 -36.30 -34.24
N LYS A 155 28.06 -35.76 -33.60
CA LYS A 155 28.11 -35.59 -32.14
C LYS A 155 27.94 -34.11 -31.78
N PRO A 156 27.29 -33.79 -30.64
CA PRO A 156 27.26 -32.44 -30.10
C PRO A 156 28.68 -31.90 -29.88
N ASP A 157 28.85 -30.59 -30.10
CA ASP A 157 30.10 -29.89 -29.87
C ASP A 157 29.99 -28.88 -28.71
N ASN A 158 31.07 -28.16 -28.45
CA ASN A 158 31.14 -27.12 -27.44
C ASN A 158 30.24 -25.91 -27.73
N HIS A 159 29.68 -25.79 -28.94
CA HIS A 159 28.69 -24.76 -29.29
C HIS A 159 27.24 -25.26 -29.11
N THR A 160 26.99 -26.56 -29.12
CA THR A 160 25.65 -27.14 -28.89
C THR A 160 25.18 -26.92 -27.44
N TYR A 161 26.02 -27.22 -26.45
CA TYR A 161 25.61 -27.19 -25.04
C TYR A 161 25.25 -25.80 -24.50
N PRO A 162 25.99 -24.71 -24.80
CA PRO A 162 25.62 -23.37 -24.34
C PRO A 162 24.23 -22.93 -24.82
N LEU A 163 23.83 -23.33 -26.03
CA LEU A 163 22.49 -23.04 -26.58
C LEU A 163 21.38 -23.74 -25.78
N LEU A 164 21.58 -25.02 -25.48
CA LEU A 164 20.63 -25.82 -24.69
C LEU A 164 20.54 -25.34 -23.24
N LEU A 165 21.70 -25.08 -22.61
CA LEU A 165 21.77 -24.55 -21.24
C LEU A 165 21.10 -23.17 -21.14
N LYS A 166 21.25 -22.32 -22.16
CA LYS A 166 20.54 -21.04 -22.24
C LYS A 166 19.02 -21.25 -22.32
N GLY A 167 18.55 -22.22 -23.10
CA GLY A 167 17.13 -22.60 -23.14
C GLY A 167 16.59 -23.09 -21.79
N CYS A 168 17.45 -23.66 -20.93
CA CYS A 168 17.08 -24.14 -19.60
C CYS A 168 17.08 -23.07 -18.50
N CYS A 169 17.40 -21.81 -18.79
CA CYS A 169 17.45 -20.76 -17.76
C CYS A 169 16.05 -20.27 -17.29
N GLY A 170 14.96 -20.86 -17.77
CA GLY A 170 13.58 -20.55 -17.36
C GLY A 170 13.14 -21.26 -16.07
N GLN A 171 12.14 -20.68 -15.37
CA GLN A 171 11.68 -21.08 -14.01
C GLN A 171 11.25 -22.55 -13.86
N TYR A 172 10.96 -23.27 -14.95
CA TYR A 172 10.41 -24.64 -14.90
C TYR A 172 11.27 -25.69 -15.63
N SER A 173 12.47 -25.32 -16.09
CA SER A 173 13.33 -26.20 -16.91
C SER A 173 14.58 -26.74 -16.18
N SER A 174 14.61 -26.67 -14.84
CA SER A 174 15.77 -27.10 -14.03
C SER A 174 16.15 -28.57 -14.27
N CYS A 175 15.17 -29.47 -14.39
CA CYS A 175 15.41 -30.88 -14.69
C CYS A 175 16.07 -31.10 -16.06
N LEU A 176 15.64 -30.36 -17.09
CA LEU A 176 16.23 -30.43 -18.43
C LEU A 176 17.65 -29.87 -18.41
N GLY A 177 17.89 -28.76 -17.71
CA GLY A 177 19.22 -28.16 -17.52
C GLY A 177 20.20 -29.14 -16.88
N LEU A 178 19.80 -29.82 -15.80
CA LEU A 178 20.62 -30.86 -15.16
C LEU A 178 20.88 -32.06 -16.08
N GLY A 179 19.89 -32.45 -16.91
CA GLY A 179 20.07 -33.49 -17.93
C GLY A 179 21.13 -33.11 -18.97
N VAL A 180 21.11 -31.87 -19.45
CA VAL A 180 22.13 -31.33 -20.38
C VAL A 180 23.51 -31.31 -19.72
N LEU A 181 23.62 -30.90 -18.45
CA LEU A 181 24.89 -31.01 -17.71
C LEU A 181 25.37 -32.46 -17.59
N GLY A 182 24.47 -33.42 -17.40
CA GLY A 182 24.81 -34.84 -17.45
C GLY A 182 25.43 -35.24 -18.78
N HIS A 183 24.94 -34.70 -19.90
CA HIS A 183 25.54 -34.90 -21.22
C HIS A 183 26.88 -34.18 -21.36
N VAL A 184 27.03 -32.94 -20.89
CA VAL A 184 28.32 -32.22 -20.87
C VAL A 184 29.42 -33.09 -20.25
N LEU A 185 29.14 -33.67 -19.08
CA LEU A 185 30.08 -34.56 -18.38
C LEU A 185 30.32 -35.87 -19.14
N LYS A 186 29.28 -36.44 -19.74
CA LYS A 186 29.38 -37.71 -20.48
C LYS A 186 30.24 -37.57 -21.73
N PHE A 187 30.18 -36.43 -22.40
CA PHE A 187 30.89 -36.16 -23.65
C PHE A 187 32.23 -35.43 -23.45
N GLY A 188 32.62 -35.11 -22.20
CA GLY A 188 33.95 -34.57 -21.87
C GLY A 188 34.10 -33.06 -22.11
N PHE A 189 33.00 -32.30 -22.03
CA PHE A 189 32.99 -30.84 -22.27
C PHE A 189 33.07 -30.00 -20.98
N GLU A 190 33.32 -30.59 -19.82
CA GLU A 190 33.32 -29.91 -18.52
C GLU A 190 34.43 -28.86 -18.36
N CYS A 191 35.51 -29.00 -19.13
CA CYS A 191 36.64 -28.07 -19.13
C CYS A 191 36.56 -27.01 -20.23
N ASP A 192 35.56 -27.07 -21.14
CA ASP A 192 35.39 -26.06 -22.17
C ASP A 192 34.82 -24.77 -21.56
N ILE A 193 35.51 -23.64 -21.76
CA ILE A 193 35.20 -22.36 -21.10
C ILE A 193 33.80 -21.86 -21.44
N PHE A 194 33.33 -22.04 -22.68
CA PHE A 194 32.00 -21.58 -23.10
C PHE A 194 30.90 -22.44 -22.48
N VAL A 195 31.09 -23.76 -22.46
CA VAL A 195 30.18 -24.70 -21.79
C VAL A 195 30.17 -24.46 -20.28
N HIS A 196 31.32 -24.17 -19.69
CA HIS A 196 31.48 -23.90 -18.27
C HIS A 196 30.73 -22.63 -17.84
N ASN A 197 30.91 -21.52 -18.54
CA ASN A 197 30.22 -20.24 -18.26
C ASN A 197 28.70 -20.35 -18.46
N ALA A 198 28.25 -21.08 -19.49
CA ALA A 198 26.83 -21.37 -19.70
C ALA A 198 26.24 -22.27 -18.60
N SER A 199 27.03 -23.21 -18.07
CA SER A 199 26.63 -24.08 -16.97
C SER A 199 26.41 -23.30 -15.68
N ILE A 200 27.33 -22.38 -15.34
CA ILE A 200 27.20 -21.47 -14.19
C ILE A 200 25.92 -20.65 -14.32
N THR A 201 25.71 -20.01 -15.47
CA THR A 201 24.54 -19.15 -15.70
C THR A 201 23.23 -19.92 -15.55
N MET A 202 23.17 -21.14 -16.08
CA MET A 202 21.99 -22.01 -15.97
C MET A 202 21.73 -22.43 -14.51
N LEU A 203 22.77 -22.86 -13.79
CA LEU A 203 22.67 -23.28 -12.39
C LEU A 203 22.19 -22.13 -11.48
N LEU A 204 22.76 -20.92 -11.66
CA LEU A 204 22.32 -19.73 -10.92
C LEU A 204 20.87 -19.38 -11.24
N SER A 205 20.46 -19.46 -12.51
CA SER A 205 19.06 -19.22 -12.91
C SER A 205 18.10 -20.22 -12.25
N CYS A 206 18.52 -21.48 -12.10
CA CYS A 206 17.78 -22.52 -11.40
C CYS A 206 17.82 -22.40 -9.86
N GLY A 207 18.65 -21.50 -9.31
CA GLY A 207 18.80 -21.31 -7.86
C GLY A 207 19.78 -22.23 -7.17
N GLU A 208 20.58 -22.98 -7.92
CA GLU A 208 21.58 -23.92 -7.40
C GLU A 208 22.94 -23.22 -7.18
N LEU A 209 22.97 -22.21 -6.30
CA LEU A 209 24.17 -21.41 -6.02
C LEU A 209 25.38 -22.26 -5.61
N SER A 210 25.18 -23.21 -4.69
CA SER A 210 26.26 -24.07 -4.20
C SER A 210 26.89 -24.88 -5.33
N VAL A 211 26.09 -25.38 -6.27
CA VAL A 211 26.58 -26.19 -7.40
C VAL A 211 27.27 -25.29 -8.42
N ALA A 212 26.74 -24.08 -8.65
CA ALA A 212 27.40 -23.09 -9.50
C ALA A 212 28.79 -22.72 -8.97
N TYR A 213 28.93 -22.57 -7.64
CA TYR A 213 30.21 -22.31 -6.98
C TYR A 213 31.19 -23.49 -7.10
N ASP A 214 30.69 -24.72 -6.97
CA ASP A 214 31.51 -25.92 -7.19
C ASP A 214 32.02 -26.01 -8.64
N VAL A 215 31.18 -25.68 -9.62
CA VAL A 215 31.56 -25.63 -11.03
C VAL A 215 32.62 -24.55 -11.22
N PHE A 216 32.36 -23.34 -10.73
CA PHE A 216 33.26 -22.19 -10.78
C PHE A 216 34.67 -22.49 -10.24
N ASN A 217 34.77 -23.16 -9.07
CA ASN A 217 36.05 -23.52 -8.46
C ASN A 217 36.80 -24.64 -9.17
N LYS A 218 36.11 -25.47 -9.96
CA LYS A 218 36.72 -26.54 -10.74
C LYS A 218 37.31 -26.03 -12.06
N SER A 219 37.05 -24.78 -12.42
CA SER A 219 37.69 -24.18 -13.59
C SER A 219 39.21 -24.11 -13.38
N ARG A 220 39.99 -24.60 -14.36
CA ARG A 220 41.46 -24.51 -14.33
C ARG A 220 41.97 -23.08 -14.51
N VAL A 221 41.20 -22.25 -15.22
CA VAL A 221 41.49 -20.83 -15.47
C VAL A 221 40.15 -20.08 -15.44
N ARG A 222 39.97 -19.21 -14.45
CA ARG A 222 38.81 -18.32 -14.36
C ARG A 222 39.11 -17.05 -15.13
N ASP A 223 38.61 -16.97 -16.37
CA ASP A 223 38.70 -15.75 -17.15
C ASP A 223 37.69 -14.70 -16.64
N LEU A 224 37.81 -13.47 -17.14
CA LEU A 224 36.92 -12.37 -16.79
C LEU A 224 35.43 -12.70 -17.07
N VAL A 225 35.15 -13.55 -18.07
CA VAL A 225 33.78 -13.95 -18.42
C VAL A 225 33.23 -14.92 -17.37
N THR A 226 34.03 -15.81 -16.82
CA THR A 226 33.66 -16.72 -15.72
C THR A 226 33.30 -15.94 -14.46
N TRP A 227 34.12 -14.96 -14.06
CA TRP A 227 33.80 -14.05 -12.94
C TRP A 227 32.51 -13.26 -13.17
N ASN A 228 32.37 -12.66 -14.35
CA ASN A 228 31.17 -11.91 -14.71
C ASN A 228 29.91 -12.80 -14.76
N SER A 229 30.02 -14.06 -15.16
CA SER A 229 28.91 -15.02 -15.17
C SER A 229 28.39 -15.29 -13.75
N MET A 230 29.30 -15.43 -12.79
CA MET A 230 28.94 -15.57 -11.37
C MET A 230 28.31 -14.29 -10.81
N ILE A 231 28.97 -13.14 -10.96
CA ILE A 231 28.50 -11.86 -10.42
C ILE A 231 27.12 -11.51 -11.01
N THR A 232 26.98 -11.51 -12.34
CA THR A 232 25.71 -11.16 -12.99
C THR A 232 24.60 -12.18 -12.71
N GLY A 233 24.92 -13.47 -12.57
CA GLY A 233 23.96 -14.50 -12.18
C GLY A 233 23.47 -14.34 -10.74
N CYS A 234 24.37 -14.02 -9.79
CA CYS A 234 24.00 -13.70 -8.41
C CYS A 234 23.11 -12.46 -8.32
N VAL A 235 23.49 -11.38 -9.00
CA VAL A 235 22.71 -10.12 -9.06
C VAL A 235 21.29 -10.36 -9.61
N LYS A 236 21.15 -11.12 -10.71
CA LYS A 236 19.84 -11.45 -11.29
C LYS A 236 18.94 -12.23 -10.33
N ARG A 237 19.52 -12.96 -9.39
CA ARG A 237 18.80 -13.74 -8.36
C ARG A 237 18.54 -12.94 -7.08
N GLY A 238 18.95 -11.68 -7.01
CA GLY A 238 18.82 -10.87 -5.78
C GLY A 238 19.88 -11.19 -4.72
N LEU A 239 20.92 -11.95 -5.06
CA LEU A 239 21.98 -12.38 -4.15
C LEU A 239 23.14 -11.38 -4.15
N ALA A 240 22.85 -10.11 -3.92
CA ALA A 240 23.81 -9.01 -4.00
C ALA A 240 25.02 -9.18 -3.07
N ILE A 241 24.80 -9.67 -1.84
CA ILE A 241 25.89 -9.89 -0.87
C ILE A 241 26.88 -10.94 -1.37
N GLU A 242 26.38 -12.03 -1.98
CA GLU A 242 27.24 -13.07 -2.56
C GLU A 242 27.98 -12.56 -3.79
N ALA A 243 27.34 -11.73 -4.64
CA ALA A 243 28.02 -11.07 -5.75
C ALA A 243 29.19 -10.19 -5.26
N ILE A 244 29.01 -9.47 -4.15
CA ILE A 244 30.06 -8.64 -3.55
C ILE A 244 31.21 -9.48 -3.00
N LYS A 245 30.93 -10.64 -2.39
CA LYS A 245 31.99 -11.58 -1.95
C LYS A 245 32.81 -12.08 -3.12
N ILE A 246 32.15 -12.49 -4.20
CA ILE A 246 32.80 -12.99 -5.42
C ILE A 246 33.67 -11.91 -6.06
N TYR A 247 33.23 -10.64 -6.05
CA TYR A 247 34.05 -9.53 -6.49
C TYR A 247 35.33 -9.33 -5.66
N LYS A 248 35.23 -9.43 -4.33
CA LYS A 248 36.41 -9.34 -3.45
C LYS A 248 37.42 -10.47 -3.72
N GLU A 249 36.93 -11.68 -4.05
CA GLU A 249 37.80 -12.79 -4.48
C GLU A 249 38.47 -12.50 -5.83
N MET A 250 37.73 -11.92 -6.79
CA MET A 250 38.26 -11.48 -8.08
C MET A 250 39.40 -10.47 -7.93
N GLU A 251 39.25 -9.50 -7.01
CA GLU A 251 40.28 -8.51 -6.68
C GLU A 251 41.50 -9.15 -6.01
N ALA A 252 41.27 -10.10 -5.07
CA ALA A 252 42.35 -10.83 -4.41
C ALA A 252 43.20 -11.65 -5.42
N GLU A 253 42.56 -12.16 -6.48
CA GLU A 253 43.22 -12.83 -7.61
C GLU A 253 43.78 -11.85 -8.66
N LYS A 254 43.71 -10.54 -8.41
CA LYS A 254 44.24 -9.46 -9.26
C LYS A 254 43.65 -9.45 -10.68
N VAL A 255 42.41 -9.94 -10.84
CA VAL A 255 41.70 -9.86 -12.11
C VAL A 255 41.05 -8.49 -12.21
N ARG A 256 41.41 -7.69 -13.22
CA ARG A 256 40.90 -6.33 -13.38
C ARG A 256 39.40 -6.32 -13.75
N PRO A 257 38.53 -5.67 -12.98
CA PRO A 257 37.13 -5.45 -13.35
C PRO A 257 36.95 -4.70 -14.66
N ASN A 258 35.91 -5.05 -15.42
CA ASN A 258 35.48 -4.31 -16.60
C ASN A 258 34.08 -3.69 -16.41
N GLU A 259 33.55 -3.07 -17.47
CA GLU A 259 32.22 -2.47 -17.48
C GLU A 259 31.13 -3.45 -16.99
N ILE A 260 31.15 -4.71 -17.46
CA ILE A 260 30.16 -5.73 -17.08
C ILE A 260 30.26 -6.05 -15.58
N THR A 261 31.49 -6.17 -15.06
CA THR A 261 31.74 -6.34 -13.63
C THR A 261 31.14 -5.18 -12.85
N MET A 262 31.44 -3.95 -13.26
CA MET A 262 30.98 -2.74 -12.58
C MET A 262 29.46 -2.58 -12.61
N ILE A 263 28.79 -2.89 -13.73
CA ILE A 263 27.32 -2.91 -13.79
C ILE A 263 26.76 -3.89 -12.75
N GLY A 264 27.34 -5.09 -12.63
CA GLY A 264 26.96 -6.07 -11.61
C GLY A 264 27.14 -5.56 -10.19
N MET A 265 28.26 -4.89 -9.92
CA MET A 265 28.58 -4.34 -8.59
C MET A 265 27.67 -3.17 -8.22
N ILE A 266 27.47 -2.22 -9.13
CA ILE A 266 26.53 -1.09 -8.94
C ILE A 266 25.10 -1.62 -8.73
N SER A 267 24.68 -2.64 -9.49
CA SER A 267 23.37 -3.27 -9.31
C SER A 267 23.26 -3.98 -7.95
N SER A 268 24.36 -4.57 -7.46
CA SER A 268 24.42 -5.14 -6.12
C SER A 268 24.22 -4.06 -5.06
N CYS A 269 24.93 -2.93 -5.18
CA CYS A 269 24.75 -1.75 -4.31
C CYS A 269 23.33 -1.20 -4.35
N SER A 270 22.70 -1.15 -5.52
CA SER A 270 21.29 -0.76 -5.70
C SER A 270 20.33 -1.69 -4.95
N GLN A 271 20.59 -3.01 -4.97
CA GLN A 271 19.77 -4.01 -4.26
C GLN A 271 19.94 -3.95 -2.74
N VAL A 272 21.15 -3.74 -2.23
CA VAL A 272 21.40 -3.59 -0.79
C VAL A 272 21.17 -2.17 -0.27
N GLN A 273 21.00 -1.20 -1.17
CA GLN A 273 20.91 0.24 -0.89
C GLN A 273 22.14 0.79 -0.12
N ASP A 274 23.34 0.28 -0.45
CA ASP A 274 24.61 0.75 0.12
C ASP A 274 25.20 1.88 -0.74
N LEU A 275 24.91 3.11 -0.33
CA LEU A 275 25.37 4.32 -1.02
C LEU A 275 26.89 4.49 -0.99
N ASN A 276 27.54 4.08 0.10
CA ASN A 276 28.98 4.27 0.28
C ASN A 276 29.75 3.38 -0.69
N LEU A 277 29.42 2.08 -0.70
CA LEU A 277 30.01 1.14 -1.63
C LEU A 277 29.69 1.51 -3.10
N GLY A 278 28.48 2.02 -3.36
CA GLY A 278 28.11 2.55 -4.67
C GLY A 278 28.97 3.74 -5.12
N LYS A 279 29.28 4.67 -4.20
CA LYS A 279 30.18 5.81 -4.44
C LYS A 279 31.62 5.35 -4.70
N GLU A 280 32.10 4.34 -3.96
CA GLU A 280 33.41 3.72 -4.19
C GLU A 280 33.55 3.16 -5.61
N PHE A 281 32.58 2.37 -6.08
CA PHE A 281 32.61 1.85 -7.46
C PHE A 281 32.48 2.94 -8.52
N HIS A 282 31.70 3.99 -8.27
CA HIS A 282 31.65 5.15 -9.17
C HIS A 282 33.00 5.88 -9.25
N CYS A 283 33.72 6.02 -8.13
CA CYS A 283 35.09 6.56 -8.14
C CYS A 283 36.04 5.63 -8.92
N TYR A 284 35.97 4.32 -8.68
CA TYR A 284 36.77 3.33 -9.41
C TYR A 284 36.60 3.47 -10.93
N ILE A 285 35.35 3.59 -11.42
CA ILE A 285 35.02 3.76 -12.84
C ILE A 285 35.75 4.98 -13.43
N LYS A 286 35.74 6.10 -12.71
CA LYS A 286 36.40 7.35 -13.13
C LYS A 286 37.92 7.21 -13.15
N GLU A 287 38.51 6.70 -12.06
CA GLU A 287 39.96 6.59 -11.89
C GLU A 287 40.59 5.62 -12.91
N HIS A 288 39.85 4.57 -13.29
CA HIS A 288 40.33 3.56 -14.24
C HIS A 288 39.95 3.86 -15.69
N GLY A 289 39.33 5.02 -15.96
CA GLY A 289 38.97 5.47 -17.31
C GLY A 289 37.96 4.57 -18.01
N LEU A 290 37.04 3.94 -17.27
CA LEU A 290 35.95 3.18 -17.88
C LEU A 290 34.95 4.15 -18.51
N GLU A 291 34.57 3.89 -19.77
CA GLU A 291 33.65 4.74 -20.51
C GLU A 291 32.24 4.70 -19.88
N PHE A 292 31.62 5.87 -19.73
CA PHE A 292 30.23 6.01 -19.29
C PHE A 292 29.27 5.64 -20.42
N THR A 293 29.22 4.35 -20.75
CA THR A 293 28.26 3.80 -21.70
C THR A 293 26.82 3.98 -21.19
N ILE A 294 25.84 3.87 -22.09
CA ILE A 294 24.42 3.94 -21.70
C ILE A 294 24.05 2.90 -20.63
N PRO A 295 24.43 1.60 -20.75
CA PRO A 295 24.14 0.61 -19.71
C PRO A 295 24.78 0.94 -18.35
N LEU A 296 26.05 1.36 -18.33
CA LEU A 296 26.76 1.69 -17.09
C LEU A 296 26.14 2.92 -16.42
N THR A 297 25.84 3.96 -17.19
CA THR A 297 25.24 5.19 -16.67
C THR A 297 23.83 4.95 -16.13
N ASN A 298 23.01 4.16 -16.83
CA ASN A 298 21.68 3.75 -16.34
C ASN A 298 21.77 2.96 -15.03
N ALA A 299 22.76 2.06 -14.88
CA ALA A 299 22.98 1.32 -13.64
C ALA A 299 23.38 2.26 -12.48
N LEU A 300 24.28 3.22 -12.73
CA LEU A 300 24.66 4.23 -11.73
C LEU A 300 23.48 5.10 -11.31
N MET A 301 22.68 5.56 -12.28
CA MET A 301 21.48 6.34 -12.00
C MET A 301 20.49 5.54 -11.14
N ASP A 302 20.20 4.28 -11.49
CA ASP A 302 19.32 3.40 -10.70
C ASP A 302 19.83 3.22 -9.27
N MET A 303 21.13 2.99 -9.09
CA MET A 303 21.74 2.88 -7.76
C MET A 303 21.57 4.17 -6.96
N TYR A 304 21.93 5.33 -7.52
CA TYR A 304 21.80 6.61 -6.82
C TYR A 304 20.35 6.94 -6.50
N VAL A 305 19.42 6.68 -7.42
CA VAL A 305 17.98 6.84 -7.18
C VAL A 305 17.52 5.92 -6.05
N LYS A 306 17.87 4.63 -6.07
CA LYS A 306 17.44 3.69 -5.02
C LYS A 306 18.02 4.03 -3.65
N CYS A 307 19.22 4.58 -3.61
CA CYS A 307 19.90 5.04 -2.40
C CYS A 307 19.51 6.48 -1.96
N GLY A 308 18.62 7.16 -2.67
CA GLY A 308 18.09 8.48 -2.30
C GLY A 308 18.93 9.70 -2.70
N GLU A 309 20.02 9.52 -3.44
CA GLU A 309 20.90 10.61 -3.88
C GLU A 309 20.48 11.13 -5.27
N LEU A 310 19.31 11.77 -5.34
CA LEU A 310 18.69 12.20 -6.60
C LEU A 310 19.51 13.22 -7.39
N LEU A 311 20.27 14.10 -6.71
CA LEU A 311 21.08 15.13 -7.37
C LEU A 311 22.19 14.51 -8.21
N THR A 312 22.87 13.49 -7.69
CA THR A 312 23.94 12.81 -8.43
C THR A 312 23.38 12.03 -9.62
N ALA A 313 22.24 11.36 -9.44
CA ALA A 313 21.53 10.71 -10.54
C ALA A 313 21.12 11.72 -11.63
N ARG A 314 20.67 12.92 -11.24
CA ARG A 314 20.31 13.98 -12.17
C ARG A 314 21.49 14.50 -12.97
N VAL A 315 22.64 14.72 -12.34
CA VAL A 315 23.87 15.14 -13.03
C VAL A 315 24.30 14.08 -14.06
N LEU A 316 24.26 12.80 -13.70
CA LEU A 316 24.57 11.71 -14.64
C LEU A 316 23.60 11.72 -15.83
N PHE A 317 22.31 11.85 -15.56
CA PHE A 317 21.27 11.91 -16.59
C PHE A 317 21.48 13.09 -17.55
N ASP A 318 21.71 14.30 -17.03
CA ASP A 318 21.88 15.50 -17.85
C ASP A 318 23.12 15.39 -18.75
N ASN A 319 24.21 14.81 -18.26
CA ASN A 319 25.45 14.57 -19.01
C ASN A 319 25.35 13.48 -20.10
N MET A 320 24.28 12.69 -20.16
CA MET A 320 24.11 11.70 -21.23
C MET A 320 23.85 12.39 -22.58
N ALA A 321 24.73 12.14 -23.56
CA ALA A 321 24.57 12.62 -24.93
C ALA A 321 23.32 12.04 -25.62
N GLN A 322 23.02 10.76 -25.38
CA GLN A 322 21.79 10.09 -25.81
C GLN A 322 21.09 9.50 -24.60
N LYS A 323 19.84 9.92 -24.38
CA LYS A 323 19.00 9.42 -23.29
C LYS A 323 18.05 8.36 -23.83
N THR A 324 18.00 7.21 -23.17
CA THR A 324 17.06 6.12 -23.54
C THR A 324 15.78 6.21 -22.74
N LEU A 325 14.73 5.51 -23.19
CA LEU A 325 13.50 5.37 -22.42
C LEU A 325 13.79 4.91 -20.97
N VAL A 326 14.73 3.96 -20.79
CA VAL A 326 15.19 3.51 -19.47
C VAL A 326 15.72 4.69 -18.65
N SER A 327 16.63 5.50 -19.20
CA SER A 327 17.20 6.68 -18.53
C SER A 327 16.13 7.66 -18.06
N TRP A 328 15.13 7.96 -18.91
CA TRP A 328 14.00 8.83 -18.55
C TRP A 328 13.15 8.20 -17.45
N THR A 329 12.78 6.93 -17.59
CA THR A 329 11.92 6.21 -16.63
C THR A 329 12.55 6.11 -15.24
N THR A 330 13.87 5.91 -15.15
CA THR A 330 14.61 5.87 -13.88
C THR A 330 14.51 7.20 -13.14
N MET A 331 14.62 8.34 -13.84
CA MET A 331 14.50 9.66 -13.22
C MET A 331 13.07 9.97 -12.79
N VAL A 332 12.07 9.65 -13.63
CA VAL A 332 10.64 9.82 -13.29
C VAL A 332 10.28 9.02 -12.04
N LEU A 333 10.65 7.73 -11.99
CA LEU A 333 10.44 6.88 -10.82
C LEU A 333 11.12 7.46 -9.58
N GLY A 334 12.38 7.90 -9.73
CA GLY A 334 13.15 8.45 -8.62
C GLY A 334 12.49 9.66 -7.99
N TYR A 335 12.17 10.69 -8.78
CA TYR A 335 11.51 11.87 -8.23
C TYR A 335 10.14 11.55 -7.62
N ALA A 336 9.34 10.70 -8.28
CA ALA A 336 8.03 10.31 -7.77
C ALA A 336 8.11 9.54 -6.44
N ARG A 337 9.06 8.60 -6.31
CA ARG A 337 9.26 7.80 -5.08
C ARG A 337 9.60 8.65 -3.86
N PHE A 338 10.29 9.77 -4.04
CA PHE A 338 10.64 10.70 -2.96
C PHE A 338 9.65 11.87 -2.84
N GLY A 339 8.47 11.78 -3.48
CA GLY A 339 7.39 12.76 -3.34
C GLY A 339 7.54 14.02 -4.19
N PHE A 340 8.58 14.15 -5.01
CA PHE A 340 8.80 15.29 -5.91
C PHE A 340 7.99 15.14 -7.21
N LEU A 341 6.67 15.04 -7.09
CA LEU A 341 5.78 14.72 -8.21
C LEU A 341 5.81 15.75 -9.34
N ASP A 342 5.95 17.04 -9.02
CA ASP A 342 5.98 18.11 -10.03
C ASP A 342 7.17 17.94 -11.00
N VAL A 343 8.35 17.64 -10.44
CA VAL A 343 9.57 17.39 -11.24
C VAL A 343 9.41 16.09 -12.03
N ALA A 344 8.81 15.06 -11.43
CA ALA A 344 8.54 13.80 -12.12
C ALA A 344 7.61 13.99 -13.33
N ARG A 345 6.52 14.77 -13.18
CA ARG A 345 5.60 15.14 -14.28
C ARG A 345 6.31 15.96 -15.36
N GLU A 346 7.15 16.93 -14.99
CA GLU A 346 7.92 17.72 -15.95
C GLU A 346 8.82 16.84 -16.84
N ILE A 347 9.52 15.87 -16.22
CA ILE A 347 10.39 14.92 -16.93
C ILE A 347 9.54 13.98 -17.80
N LEU A 348 8.42 13.47 -17.28
CA LEU A 348 7.50 12.59 -18.01
C LEU A 348 7.02 13.22 -19.32
N TYR A 349 6.63 14.50 -19.30
CA TYR A 349 6.13 15.19 -20.49
C TYR A 349 7.22 15.54 -21.51
N LYS A 350 8.51 15.47 -21.14
CA LYS A 350 9.63 15.63 -22.07
C LYS A 350 9.99 14.34 -22.80
N ILE A 351 9.40 13.20 -22.43
CA ILE A 351 9.68 11.92 -23.07
C ILE A 351 9.10 11.93 -24.51
N PRO A 352 9.92 11.74 -25.55
CA PRO A 352 9.46 11.84 -26.94
C PRO A 352 8.52 10.71 -27.36
N GLU A 353 8.66 9.54 -26.73
CA GLU A 353 7.94 8.31 -27.09
C GLU A 353 6.68 8.13 -26.25
N LYS A 354 5.55 7.86 -26.91
CA LYS A 354 4.33 7.39 -26.23
C LYS A 354 4.54 5.96 -25.78
N SER A 355 4.82 5.77 -24.50
CA SER A 355 5.03 4.46 -23.89
C SER A 355 4.26 4.36 -22.57
N VAL A 356 3.77 3.17 -22.24
CA VAL A 356 3.15 2.85 -20.94
C VAL A 356 4.19 2.84 -19.81
N VAL A 357 5.47 2.58 -20.12
CA VAL A 357 6.52 2.33 -19.13
C VAL A 357 6.77 3.55 -18.22
N PRO A 358 6.90 4.80 -18.72
CA PRO A 358 7.05 5.98 -17.86
C PRO A 358 5.83 6.28 -17.00
N TRP A 359 4.63 5.96 -17.48
CA TRP A 359 3.39 6.12 -16.71
C TRP A 359 3.33 5.12 -15.55
N ASN A 360 3.66 3.87 -15.82
CA ASN A 360 3.82 2.87 -14.77
C ASN A 360 4.89 3.26 -13.75
N ALA A 361 6.00 3.89 -14.20
CA ALA A 361 7.05 4.37 -13.33
C ALA A 361 6.60 5.51 -12.38
N ILE A 362 5.89 6.52 -12.90
CA ILE A 362 5.39 7.62 -12.05
C ILE A 362 4.31 7.15 -11.08
N ILE A 363 3.36 6.32 -11.54
CA ILE A 363 2.28 5.77 -10.70
C ILE A 363 2.89 4.88 -9.60
N SER A 364 3.83 3.99 -9.96
CA SER A 364 4.53 3.15 -8.97
C SER A 364 5.34 3.99 -7.97
N GLY A 365 6.00 5.05 -8.44
CA GLY A 365 6.71 5.99 -7.58
C GLY A 365 5.78 6.64 -6.55
N CYS A 366 4.61 7.14 -6.97
CA CYS A 366 3.60 7.70 -6.06
C CYS A 366 3.11 6.66 -5.03
N VAL A 367 2.84 5.43 -5.46
CA VAL A 367 2.46 4.32 -4.55
C VAL A 367 3.56 4.04 -3.53
N GLN A 368 4.84 4.07 -3.93
CA GLN A 368 5.97 3.90 -3.02
C GLN A 368 6.12 5.07 -2.04
N ALA A 369 5.79 6.29 -2.48
CA ALA A 369 5.74 7.49 -1.66
C ALA A 369 4.49 7.59 -0.76
N LYS A 370 3.64 6.55 -0.72
CA LYS A 370 2.34 6.53 -0.01
C LYS A 370 1.35 7.61 -0.48
N GLN A 371 1.52 8.10 -1.71
CA GLN A 371 0.65 9.09 -2.36
C GLN A 371 -0.38 8.38 -3.25
N GLY A 372 -1.23 7.52 -2.66
CA GLY A 372 -2.22 6.74 -3.40
C GLY A 372 -3.21 7.59 -4.20
N LYS A 373 -3.63 8.76 -3.67
CA LYS A 373 -4.57 9.67 -4.36
C LYS A 373 -3.96 10.19 -5.68
N GLU A 374 -2.70 10.62 -5.66
CA GLU A 374 -1.98 11.07 -6.85
C GLU A 374 -1.74 9.95 -7.86
N ALA A 375 -1.47 8.71 -7.39
CA ALA A 375 -1.30 7.56 -8.26
C ALA A 375 -2.56 7.29 -9.10
N LEU A 376 -3.75 7.36 -8.50
CA LEU A 376 -5.03 7.19 -9.20
C LEU A 376 -5.36 8.39 -10.12
N ALA A 377 -4.99 9.61 -9.73
CA ALA A 377 -5.12 10.78 -10.60
C ALA A 377 -4.26 10.67 -11.86
N LEU A 378 -3.01 10.20 -11.73
CA LEU A 378 -2.11 9.93 -12.86
C LEU A 378 -2.62 8.81 -13.76
N PHE A 379 -3.25 7.78 -13.18
CA PHE A 379 -3.92 6.73 -13.96
C PHE A 379 -5.06 7.30 -14.81
N HIS A 380 -5.90 8.18 -14.25
CA HIS A 380 -6.92 8.87 -15.04
C HIS A 380 -6.32 9.76 -16.13
N GLU A 381 -5.24 10.50 -15.85
CA GLU A 381 -4.55 11.31 -16.85
C GLU A 381 -3.98 10.44 -18.00
N MET A 382 -3.41 9.28 -17.67
CA MET A 382 -2.92 8.30 -18.64
C MET A 382 -4.03 7.86 -19.61
N GLN A 383 -5.24 7.60 -19.08
CA GLN A 383 -6.41 7.24 -19.88
C GLN A 383 -6.87 8.38 -20.79
N ILE A 384 -6.91 9.62 -20.28
CA ILE A 384 -7.27 10.83 -21.06
C ILE A 384 -6.29 11.02 -22.23
N ARG A 385 -5.01 10.70 -22.03
CA ARG A 385 -3.96 10.74 -23.06
C ARG A 385 -3.98 9.55 -24.02
N THR A 386 -5.03 8.71 -23.94
CA THR A 386 -5.25 7.51 -24.75
C THR A 386 -4.07 6.54 -24.71
N ILE A 387 -3.40 6.42 -23.56
CA ILE A 387 -2.35 5.43 -23.33
C ILE A 387 -3.03 4.24 -22.65
N GLU A 388 -3.02 3.09 -23.32
CA GLU A 388 -3.68 1.90 -22.80
C GLU A 388 -2.98 1.37 -21.54
N PRO A 389 -3.71 1.27 -20.41
CA PRO A 389 -3.21 0.62 -19.21
C PRO A 389 -2.90 -0.86 -19.43
N ASP A 390 -1.78 -1.32 -18.88
CA ASP A 390 -1.39 -2.73 -18.89
C ASP A 390 -1.55 -3.37 -17.50
N LYS A 391 -1.18 -4.65 -17.39
CA LYS A 391 -1.22 -5.36 -16.11
C LYS A 391 -0.40 -4.69 -15.01
N VAL A 392 0.74 -4.10 -15.34
CA VAL A 392 1.60 -3.42 -14.37
C VAL A 392 0.91 -2.15 -13.88
N THR A 393 0.22 -1.43 -14.77
CA THR A 393 -0.65 -0.30 -14.38
C THR A 393 -1.70 -0.75 -13.36
N MET A 394 -2.40 -1.85 -13.64
CA MET A 394 -3.44 -2.38 -12.76
C MET A 394 -2.89 -2.76 -11.38
N VAL A 395 -1.75 -3.44 -11.30
CA VAL A 395 -1.09 -3.78 -10.02
C VAL A 395 -0.80 -2.52 -9.19
N ASN A 396 -0.29 -1.46 -9.82
CA ASN A 396 0.00 -0.21 -9.12
C ASN A 396 -1.29 0.49 -8.65
N CYS A 397 -2.34 0.51 -9.47
CA CYS A 397 -3.62 1.11 -9.11
C CYS A 397 -4.31 0.34 -7.97
N LEU A 398 -4.29 -0.99 -7.99
CA LEU A 398 -4.80 -1.83 -6.90
C LEU A 398 -4.01 -1.61 -5.61
N SER A 399 -2.69 -1.46 -5.72
CA SER A 399 -1.83 -1.11 -4.57
C SER A 399 -2.15 0.29 -4.02
N ALA A 400 -2.50 1.25 -4.88
CA ALA A 400 -2.98 2.57 -4.45
C ALA A 400 -4.33 2.45 -3.72
N CYS A 401 -5.28 1.68 -4.24
CA CYS A 401 -6.57 1.43 -3.58
C CYS A 401 -6.39 0.77 -2.21
N SER A 402 -5.51 -0.23 -2.12
CA SER A 402 -5.11 -0.91 -0.88
C SER A 402 -4.58 0.08 0.18
N GLN A 403 -3.79 1.08 -0.23
CA GLN A 403 -3.28 2.12 0.69
C GLN A 403 -4.35 3.10 1.14
N LEU A 404 -5.37 3.35 0.32
CA LEU A 404 -6.44 4.30 0.59
C LEU A 404 -7.68 3.67 1.23
N GLY A 405 -7.77 2.34 1.28
CA GLY A 405 -9.02 1.66 1.62
C GLY A 405 -10.14 1.88 0.57
N ALA A 406 -9.78 2.24 -0.67
CA ALA A 406 -10.74 2.64 -1.70
C ALA A 406 -11.38 1.42 -2.41
N LEU A 407 -12.30 0.76 -1.72
CA LEU A 407 -12.95 -0.48 -2.19
C LEU A 407 -13.63 -0.31 -3.55
N ASP A 408 -14.41 0.77 -3.74
CA ASP A 408 -15.20 0.98 -4.96
C ASP A 408 -14.33 1.15 -6.20
N VAL A 409 -13.24 1.92 -6.06
CA VAL A 409 -12.25 2.09 -7.15
C VAL A 409 -11.55 0.77 -7.44
N GLY A 410 -11.19 0.01 -6.39
CA GLY A 410 -10.61 -1.32 -6.52
C GLY A 410 -11.53 -2.30 -7.27
N ILE A 411 -12.83 -2.30 -6.97
CA ILE A 411 -13.84 -3.09 -7.68
C ILE A 411 -13.93 -2.67 -9.15
N TRP A 412 -13.94 -1.37 -9.43
CA TRP A 412 -13.96 -0.86 -10.80
C TRP A 412 -12.72 -1.29 -11.59
N ILE A 413 -11.53 -1.23 -10.98
CA ILE A 413 -10.28 -1.73 -11.59
C ILE A 413 -10.37 -3.23 -11.87
N HIS A 414 -10.97 -4.02 -10.96
CA HIS A 414 -11.14 -5.46 -11.19
C HIS A 414 -12.05 -5.74 -12.39
N HIS A 415 -13.17 -5.02 -12.53
CA HIS A 415 -14.03 -5.12 -13.72
C HIS A 415 -13.30 -4.68 -15.00
N TYR A 416 -12.42 -3.67 -14.91
CA TYR A 416 -11.58 -3.25 -16.04
C TYR A 416 -10.66 -4.40 -16.50
N ILE A 417 -10.00 -5.09 -15.57
CA ILE A 417 -9.15 -6.27 -15.84
C ILE A 417 -9.92 -7.34 -16.60
N GLU A 418 -11.12 -7.69 -16.13
CA GLU A 418 -11.99 -8.69 -16.75
C GLU A 418 -12.44 -8.26 -18.16
N ARG A 419 -12.92 -7.02 -18.30
CA ARG A 419 -13.43 -6.48 -19.57
C ARG A 419 -12.35 -6.43 -20.65
N HIS A 420 -11.12 -6.08 -20.28
CA HIS A 420 -9.97 -6.02 -21.18
C HIS A 420 -9.24 -7.37 -21.33
N LYS A 421 -9.76 -8.44 -20.71
CA LYS A 421 -9.18 -9.81 -20.76
C LYS A 421 -7.70 -9.84 -20.37
N LEU A 422 -7.32 -9.00 -19.41
CA LEU A 422 -5.97 -9.02 -18.85
C LEU A 422 -5.83 -10.28 -18.01
N SER A 423 -4.96 -11.22 -18.43
CA SER A 423 -4.82 -12.50 -17.73
C SER A 423 -4.32 -12.28 -16.30
N ILE A 424 -5.04 -12.82 -15.30
CA ILE A 424 -4.64 -12.77 -13.89
C ILE A 424 -3.49 -13.75 -13.67
N ASP A 425 -2.27 -13.21 -13.62
CA ASP A 425 -1.08 -13.92 -13.18
C ASP A 425 -0.85 -13.72 -11.67
N VAL A 426 0.21 -14.34 -11.13
CA VAL A 426 0.57 -14.28 -9.71
C VAL A 426 0.62 -12.84 -9.18
N ALA A 427 1.21 -11.92 -9.95
CA ALA A 427 1.40 -10.54 -9.52
C ALA A 427 0.07 -9.78 -9.45
N LEU A 428 -0.73 -9.86 -10.52
CA LEU A 428 -2.03 -9.21 -10.58
C LEU A 428 -3.02 -9.82 -9.56
N GLY A 429 -3.04 -11.14 -9.44
CA GLY A 429 -3.87 -11.85 -8.47
C GLY A 429 -3.52 -11.49 -7.03
N THR A 430 -2.23 -11.39 -6.70
CA THR A 430 -1.77 -10.98 -5.35
C THR A 430 -2.18 -9.54 -5.04
N ALA A 431 -2.08 -8.63 -6.02
CA ALA A 431 -2.51 -7.25 -5.84
C ALA A 431 -4.03 -7.14 -5.61
N LEU A 432 -4.84 -7.96 -6.29
CA LEU A 432 -6.28 -8.03 -6.06
C LEU A 432 -6.62 -8.57 -4.66
N VAL A 433 -5.94 -9.65 -4.24
CA VAL A 433 -6.09 -10.21 -2.88
C VAL A 433 -5.74 -9.16 -1.82
N ASP A 434 -4.59 -8.50 -1.94
CA ASP A 434 -4.17 -7.45 -0.99
C ASP A 434 -5.14 -6.27 -0.96
N MET A 435 -5.63 -5.84 -2.13
CA MET A 435 -6.61 -4.76 -2.25
C MET A 435 -7.92 -5.13 -1.54
N TYR A 436 -8.54 -6.26 -1.88
CA TYR A 436 -9.80 -6.67 -1.26
C TYR A 436 -9.65 -6.90 0.24
N ALA A 437 -8.55 -7.52 0.68
CA ALA A 437 -8.31 -7.77 2.09
C ALA A 437 -8.18 -6.45 2.88
N LYS A 438 -7.33 -5.52 2.44
CA LYS A 438 -7.12 -4.23 3.15
C LYS A 438 -8.29 -3.26 3.01
N CYS A 439 -9.09 -3.38 1.96
CA CYS A 439 -10.33 -2.59 1.81
C CYS A 439 -11.54 -3.21 2.52
N GLY A 440 -11.33 -4.20 3.41
CA GLY A 440 -12.39 -4.73 4.28
C GLY A 440 -13.23 -5.88 3.69
N ASN A 441 -12.91 -6.40 2.50
CA ASN A 441 -13.67 -7.48 1.85
C ASN A 441 -12.86 -8.79 1.75
N ILE A 442 -12.64 -9.44 2.90
CA ILE A 442 -11.88 -10.70 2.98
C ILE A 442 -12.51 -11.84 2.17
N ALA A 443 -13.85 -11.90 2.09
CA ALA A 443 -14.56 -12.93 1.34
C ALA A 443 -14.19 -12.89 -0.16
N ARG A 444 -14.19 -11.70 -0.77
CA ARG A 444 -13.74 -11.54 -2.16
C ARG A 444 -12.25 -11.78 -2.34
N ALA A 445 -11.42 -11.41 -1.36
CA ALA A 445 -9.99 -11.70 -1.40
C ALA A 445 -9.73 -13.23 -1.48
N LEU A 446 -10.45 -14.03 -0.67
CA LEU A 446 -10.37 -15.48 -0.72
C LEU A 446 -10.87 -16.06 -2.05
N GLN A 447 -11.95 -15.49 -2.62
CA GLN A 447 -12.44 -15.90 -3.94
C GLN A 447 -11.38 -15.68 -5.02
N VAL A 448 -10.79 -14.48 -5.08
CA VAL A 448 -9.74 -14.17 -6.06
C VAL A 448 -8.53 -15.06 -5.86
N PHE A 449 -8.16 -15.37 -4.61
CA PHE A 449 -7.07 -16.31 -4.32
C PHE A 449 -7.33 -17.69 -4.94
N GLU A 450 -8.57 -18.19 -4.91
CA GLU A 450 -8.95 -19.46 -5.54
C GLU A 450 -8.95 -19.41 -7.08
N GLU A 451 -9.02 -18.23 -7.68
CA GLU A 451 -8.96 -18.02 -9.13
C GLU A 451 -7.52 -17.94 -9.68
N ILE A 452 -6.50 -17.79 -8.82
CA ILE A 452 -5.10 -17.69 -9.25
C ILE A 452 -4.59 -19.04 -9.82
N PRO A 453 -4.13 -19.12 -11.08
CA PRO A 453 -3.76 -20.39 -11.71
C PRO A 453 -2.57 -21.10 -11.07
N GLN A 454 -1.58 -20.32 -10.64
CA GLN A 454 -0.40 -20.83 -9.91
C GLN A 454 -0.17 -19.95 -8.70
N ARG A 455 -0.04 -20.57 -7.52
CA ARG A 455 0.19 -19.86 -6.26
C ARG A 455 1.62 -20.08 -5.80
N ASN A 456 2.30 -18.99 -5.48
CA ASN A 456 3.65 -19.02 -4.91
C ASN A 456 3.62 -18.46 -3.48
N CYS A 457 4.78 -18.40 -2.83
CA CYS A 457 4.91 -17.88 -1.47
C CYS A 457 4.20 -16.52 -1.27
N LEU A 458 4.33 -15.59 -2.22
CA LEU A 458 3.71 -14.26 -2.13
C LEU A 458 2.17 -14.31 -2.08
N THR A 459 1.54 -15.12 -2.94
CA THR A 459 0.07 -15.26 -2.95
C THR A 459 -0.48 -15.82 -1.64
N TRP A 460 0.20 -16.80 -1.05
CA TRP A 460 -0.20 -17.40 0.23
C TRP A 460 -0.01 -16.41 1.38
N THR A 461 1.11 -15.70 1.40
CA THR A 461 1.41 -14.66 2.39
C THR A 461 0.36 -13.55 2.36
N ALA A 462 -0.09 -13.11 1.19
CA ALA A 462 -1.13 -12.07 1.07
C ALA A 462 -2.45 -12.49 1.73
N VAL A 463 -2.89 -13.75 1.55
CA VAL A 463 -4.09 -14.27 2.22
C VAL A 463 -3.90 -14.43 3.72
N ILE A 464 -2.75 -14.96 4.17
CA ILE A 464 -2.45 -15.12 5.59
C ILE A 464 -2.46 -13.77 6.31
N CYS A 465 -1.79 -12.75 5.74
CA CYS A 465 -1.81 -11.40 6.27
C CYS A 465 -3.20 -10.77 6.22
N GLY A 466 -3.96 -11.01 5.13
CA GLY A 466 -5.33 -10.53 5.00
C GLY A 466 -6.25 -11.12 6.08
N LEU A 467 -6.17 -12.42 6.34
CA LEU A 467 -6.94 -13.08 7.40
C LEU A 467 -6.52 -12.59 8.79
N ALA A 468 -5.22 -12.39 9.02
CA ALA A 468 -4.69 -11.83 10.26
C ALA A 468 -5.25 -10.42 10.55
N LEU A 469 -5.31 -9.56 9.52
CA LEU A 469 -5.84 -8.20 9.63
C LEU A 469 -7.33 -8.18 10.00
N HIS A 470 -8.08 -9.19 9.57
CA HIS A 470 -9.51 -9.34 9.85
C HIS A 470 -9.80 -10.07 11.18
N GLY A 471 -8.78 -10.40 11.97
CA GLY A 471 -8.94 -11.14 13.22
C GLY A 471 -9.24 -12.63 13.04
N ASN A 472 -9.21 -13.15 11.82
CA ASN A 472 -9.48 -14.56 11.50
C ASN A 472 -8.22 -15.42 11.71
N ALA A 473 -7.68 -15.40 12.94
CA ALA A 473 -6.40 -16.02 13.27
C ALA A 473 -6.34 -17.51 12.95
N GLN A 474 -7.41 -18.26 13.28
CA GLN A 474 -7.45 -19.70 13.05
C GLN A 474 -7.41 -20.06 11.55
N ASP A 475 -8.09 -19.29 10.70
CA ASP A 475 -8.03 -19.47 9.26
C ASP A 475 -6.64 -19.14 8.73
N ALA A 476 -6.03 -18.05 9.20
CA ALA A 476 -4.65 -17.69 8.81
C ALA A 476 -3.67 -18.86 9.07
N LEU A 477 -3.75 -19.49 10.25
CA LEU A 477 -2.94 -20.66 10.60
C LEU A 477 -3.29 -21.91 9.78
N SER A 478 -4.55 -22.08 9.40
CA SER A 478 -5.00 -23.14 8.49
C SER A 478 -4.39 -22.98 7.10
N TYR A 479 -4.41 -21.76 6.53
CA TYR A 479 -3.77 -21.47 5.24
C TYR A 479 -2.25 -21.62 5.30
N PHE A 480 -1.61 -21.19 6.40
CA PHE A 480 -0.18 -21.43 6.62
C PHE A 480 0.18 -22.92 6.64
N SER A 481 -0.63 -23.72 7.33
CA SER A 481 -0.46 -25.18 7.37
C SER A 481 -0.62 -25.80 5.98
N LYS A 482 -1.64 -25.38 5.21
CA LYS A 482 -1.83 -25.80 3.82
C LYS A 482 -0.63 -25.46 2.94
N MET A 483 -0.10 -24.24 3.05
CA MET A 483 1.09 -23.77 2.32
C MET A 483 2.29 -24.70 2.56
N ILE A 484 2.53 -25.09 3.82
CA ILE A 484 3.61 -26.02 4.17
C ILE A 484 3.34 -27.42 3.61
N HIS A 485 2.10 -27.92 3.71
CA HIS A 485 1.73 -29.26 3.24
C HIS A 485 1.92 -29.45 1.73
N ILE A 486 1.70 -28.40 0.93
CA ILE A 486 1.95 -28.44 -0.52
C ILE A 486 3.42 -28.18 -0.88
N GLY A 487 4.30 -28.06 0.11
CA GLY A 487 5.75 -27.94 -0.07
C GLY A 487 6.23 -26.52 -0.41
N ILE A 488 5.41 -25.48 -0.22
CA ILE A 488 5.85 -24.10 -0.37
C ILE A 488 6.56 -23.68 0.92
N VAL A 489 7.80 -23.21 0.79
CA VAL A 489 8.63 -22.78 1.93
C VAL A 489 8.20 -21.36 2.34
N PRO A 490 7.78 -21.14 3.59
CA PRO A 490 7.50 -19.80 4.13
C PRO A 490 8.73 -18.90 4.13
N ASP A 491 8.51 -17.62 3.87
CA ASP A 491 9.53 -16.59 4.00
C ASP A 491 9.33 -15.73 5.25
N GLU A 492 10.18 -14.73 5.40
CA GLU A 492 10.14 -13.76 6.49
C GLU A 492 8.77 -13.07 6.61
N ILE A 493 8.17 -12.67 5.49
CA ILE A 493 6.91 -11.93 5.49
C ILE A 493 5.75 -12.88 5.85
N THR A 494 5.82 -14.15 5.43
CA THR A 494 4.84 -15.17 5.85
C THR A 494 4.82 -15.32 7.36
N PHE A 495 5.99 -15.41 8.00
CA PHE A 495 6.07 -15.53 9.46
C PHE A 495 5.58 -14.27 10.18
N LEU A 496 5.81 -13.08 9.64
CA LEU A 496 5.21 -11.86 10.16
C LEU A 496 3.67 -11.92 10.16
N GLY A 497 3.07 -12.41 9.07
CA GLY A 497 1.62 -12.60 8.97
C GLY A 497 1.08 -13.62 9.97
N VAL A 498 1.79 -14.74 10.15
CA VAL A 498 1.44 -15.78 11.15
C VAL A 498 1.51 -15.24 12.57
N LEU A 499 2.58 -14.54 12.92
CA LEU A 499 2.75 -13.97 14.27
C LEU A 499 1.74 -12.85 14.54
N SER A 500 1.41 -12.04 13.55
CA SER A 500 0.33 -11.05 13.64
C SER A 500 -1.04 -11.71 13.85
N ALA A 501 -1.32 -12.82 13.15
CA ALA A 501 -2.53 -13.62 13.39
C ALA A 501 -2.57 -14.16 14.83
N CYS A 502 -1.46 -14.71 15.33
CA CYS A 502 -1.37 -15.17 16.71
C CYS A 502 -1.59 -14.02 17.70
N CYS A 503 -1.00 -12.86 17.45
CA CYS A 503 -1.16 -11.65 18.27
C CYS A 503 -2.63 -11.21 18.37
N HIS A 504 -3.29 -10.99 17.24
CA HIS A 504 -4.70 -10.57 17.22
C HIS A 504 -5.65 -11.65 17.74
N GLY A 505 -5.30 -12.92 17.59
CA GLY A 505 -6.08 -14.06 18.10
C GLY A 505 -5.76 -14.46 19.55
N GLY A 506 -4.80 -13.81 20.22
CA GLY A 506 -4.33 -14.20 21.56
C GLY A 506 -3.72 -15.60 21.64
N LEU A 507 -3.22 -16.16 20.53
CA LEU A 507 -2.73 -17.55 20.43
C LEU A 507 -1.26 -17.65 20.88
N VAL A 508 -1.01 -17.46 22.18
CA VAL A 508 0.34 -17.39 22.76
C VAL A 508 1.19 -18.63 22.42
N GLU A 509 0.65 -19.83 22.63
CA GLU A 509 1.41 -21.08 22.41
C GLU A 509 1.78 -21.32 20.95
N GLU A 510 0.87 -21.03 20.02
CA GLU A 510 1.17 -21.11 18.59
C GLU A 510 2.17 -20.03 18.17
N GLY A 511 2.08 -18.82 18.73
CA GLY A 511 3.07 -17.75 18.54
C GLY A 511 4.48 -18.20 18.93
N ARG A 512 4.65 -18.76 20.14
CA ARG A 512 5.94 -19.32 20.61
C ARG A 512 6.48 -20.40 19.68
N LYS A 513 5.62 -21.35 19.32
CA LYS A 513 5.97 -22.47 18.45
C LYS A 513 6.46 -21.98 17.09
N TYR A 514 5.71 -21.11 16.42
CA TYR A 514 6.08 -20.63 15.09
C TYR A 514 7.29 -19.69 15.11
N PHE A 515 7.46 -18.88 16.16
CA PHE A 515 8.67 -18.06 16.34
C PHE A 515 9.93 -18.93 16.46
N SER A 516 9.85 -20.06 17.18
CA SER A 516 10.96 -21.02 17.29
C SER A 516 11.19 -21.83 16.02
N GLU A 517 10.11 -22.33 15.38
CA GLU A 517 10.19 -23.09 14.13
C GLU A 517 10.78 -22.25 12.98
N MET A 518 10.53 -20.94 12.96
CA MET A 518 11.07 -20.00 11.97
C MET A 518 12.60 -20.18 11.78
N SER A 519 13.35 -20.21 12.90
CA SER A 519 14.80 -20.42 12.86
C SER A 519 15.18 -21.89 12.73
N SER A 520 14.59 -22.76 13.58
CA SER A 520 15.04 -24.15 13.73
C SER A 520 14.67 -25.06 12.56
N LYS A 521 13.53 -24.82 11.91
CA LYS A 521 12.99 -25.68 10.85
C LYS A 521 13.03 -25.02 9.47
N PHE A 522 12.80 -23.72 9.40
CA PHE A 522 12.70 -23.00 8.12
C PHE A 522 13.95 -22.17 7.80
N ASN A 523 14.91 -22.07 8.73
CA ASN A 523 16.17 -21.34 8.57
C ASN A 523 15.94 -19.86 8.15
N VAL A 524 14.87 -19.26 8.67
CA VAL A 524 14.57 -17.84 8.51
C VAL A 524 14.95 -17.13 9.81
N SER A 525 15.78 -16.09 9.71
CA SER A 525 16.24 -15.34 10.89
C SER A 525 15.18 -14.32 11.34
N PRO A 526 14.80 -14.28 12.64
CA PRO A 526 13.87 -13.29 13.16
C PRO A 526 14.37 -11.86 12.97
N LYS A 527 13.51 -10.97 12.48
CA LYS A 527 13.79 -9.54 12.35
C LYS A 527 13.00 -8.74 13.38
N LEU A 528 13.33 -7.44 13.47
CA LEU A 528 12.72 -6.48 14.40
C LEU A 528 11.19 -6.57 14.46
N LYS A 529 10.52 -6.68 13.30
CA LYS A 529 9.04 -6.80 13.24
C LYS A 529 8.51 -8.11 13.84
N HIS A 530 9.24 -9.22 13.76
CA HIS A 530 8.83 -10.47 14.40
C HIS A 530 8.92 -10.38 15.92
N TYR A 531 9.98 -9.74 16.43
CA TYR A 531 10.10 -9.44 17.85
C TYR A 531 8.98 -8.51 18.32
N SER A 532 8.65 -7.46 17.56
CA SER A 532 7.52 -6.58 17.85
C SER A 532 6.20 -7.34 18.00
N CYS A 533 5.85 -8.22 17.05
CA CYS A 533 4.64 -9.04 17.15
C CYS A 533 4.66 -9.99 18.37
N MET A 534 5.81 -10.58 18.70
CA MET A 534 5.92 -11.46 19.87
C MET A 534 5.81 -10.71 21.19
N VAL A 535 6.44 -9.53 21.29
CA VAL A 535 6.35 -8.66 22.46
C VAL A 535 4.92 -8.16 22.65
N ASP A 536 4.23 -7.78 21.57
CA ASP A 536 2.82 -7.39 21.62
C ASP A 536 1.92 -8.56 22.03
N LEU A 537 2.10 -9.75 21.45
CA LEU A 537 1.37 -10.97 21.85
C LEU A 537 1.57 -11.33 23.33
N LEU A 538 2.82 -11.35 23.81
CA LEU A 538 3.13 -11.65 25.22
C LEU A 538 2.61 -10.55 26.15
N GLY A 539 2.76 -9.29 25.72
CA GLY A 539 2.28 -8.11 26.44
C GLY A 539 0.77 -8.14 26.64
N ARG A 540 -0.02 -8.33 25.56
CA ARG A 540 -1.48 -8.46 25.60
C ARG A 540 -1.99 -9.68 26.36
N ALA A 541 -1.15 -10.70 26.53
CA ALA A 541 -1.47 -11.88 27.34
C ALA A 541 -1.05 -11.74 28.82
N GLY A 542 -0.40 -10.64 29.19
CA GLY A 542 0.07 -10.36 30.55
C GLY A 542 1.39 -11.04 30.93
N HIS A 543 2.11 -11.65 29.98
CA HIS A 543 3.42 -12.27 30.21
C HIS A 543 4.55 -11.23 30.17
N LEU A 544 4.48 -10.22 31.03
CA LEU A 544 5.33 -9.03 30.97
C LEU A 544 6.82 -9.32 31.22
N GLU A 545 7.15 -10.17 32.18
CA GLU A 545 8.54 -10.52 32.50
C GLU A 545 9.21 -11.22 31.31
N GLU A 546 8.46 -12.07 30.64
CA GLU A 546 8.94 -12.75 29.44
C GLU A 546 9.09 -11.79 28.26
N ALA A 547 8.12 -10.89 28.06
CA ALA A 547 8.19 -9.87 27.04
C ALA A 547 9.43 -8.96 27.27
N GLU A 548 9.70 -8.57 28.52
CA GLU A 548 10.90 -7.81 28.88
C GLU A 548 12.20 -8.60 28.58
N GLU A 549 12.23 -9.89 28.90
CA GLU A 549 13.38 -10.75 28.65
C GLU A 549 13.63 -10.96 27.14
N LEU A 550 12.56 -11.06 26.35
CA LEU A 550 12.65 -11.14 24.88
C LEU A 550 13.26 -9.86 24.29
N VAL A 551 12.89 -8.69 24.81
CA VAL A 551 13.47 -7.39 24.42
C VAL A 551 14.93 -7.26 24.83
N LYS A 552 15.36 -7.88 25.92
CA LYS A 552 16.78 -7.87 26.34
C LYS A 552 17.65 -8.78 25.48
N ASN A 553 17.12 -9.92 25.05
CA ASN A 553 17.88 -10.97 24.36
C ASN A 553 17.82 -10.88 22.83
N MET A 554 17.07 -9.93 22.26
CA MET A 554 17.03 -9.74 20.81
C MET A 554 18.41 -9.29 20.26
N PRO A 555 18.83 -9.78 19.06
CA PRO A 555 20.16 -9.55 18.52
C PRO A 555 20.38 -8.15 17.92
N MET A 556 19.38 -7.28 17.98
CA MET A 556 19.41 -5.89 17.53
C MET A 556 18.80 -4.97 18.59
N ALA A 557 19.07 -3.66 18.51
CA ALA A 557 18.44 -2.69 19.41
C ALA A 557 16.91 -2.63 19.16
N ALA A 558 16.14 -2.56 20.24
CA ALA A 558 14.69 -2.35 20.18
C ALA A 558 14.37 -0.93 19.67
N ASP A 559 13.38 -0.82 18.79
CA ASP A 559 12.86 0.46 18.31
C ASP A 559 11.67 0.94 19.15
N ALA A 560 11.14 2.11 18.80
CA ALA A 560 9.99 2.70 19.48
C ALA A 560 8.74 1.80 19.44
N ALA A 561 8.55 1.00 18.38
CA ALA A 561 7.39 0.11 18.26
C ALA A 561 7.45 -1.06 19.26
N VAL A 562 8.59 -1.75 19.36
CA VAL A 562 8.79 -2.86 20.31
C VAL A 562 8.65 -2.37 21.76
N LEU A 563 9.31 -1.26 22.09
CA LEU A 563 9.25 -0.70 23.44
C LEU A 563 7.87 -0.12 23.75
N GLY A 564 7.20 0.49 22.77
CA GLY A 564 5.83 0.99 22.88
C GLY A 564 4.84 -0.12 23.22
N ALA A 565 4.92 -1.26 22.54
CA ALA A 565 4.06 -2.43 22.82
C ALA A 565 4.26 -2.95 24.26
N LEU A 566 5.52 -3.09 24.71
CA LEU A 566 5.81 -3.51 26.08
C LEU A 566 5.33 -2.48 27.12
N PHE A 567 5.55 -1.19 26.86
CA PHE A 567 5.16 -0.11 27.76
C PHE A 567 3.65 -0.02 27.90
N PHE A 568 2.92 -0.14 26.80
CA PHE A 568 1.47 -0.20 26.77
C PHE A 568 0.95 -1.38 27.61
N ALA A 569 1.50 -2.58 27.41
CA ALA A 569 1.12 -3.75 28.19
C ALA A 569 1.39 -3.55 29.69
N CYS A 570 2.53 -2.97 30.07
CA CYS A 570 2.82 -2.65 31.47
C CYS A 570 1.81 -1.69 32.10
N ARG A 571 1.25 -0.76 31.31
CA ARG A 571 0.17 0.13 31.77
C ARG A 571 -1.12 -0.65 32.01
N VAL A 572 -1.55 -1.43 31.01
CA VAL A 572 -2.78 -2.23 31.09
C VAL A 572 -2.78 -3.17 32.29
N TYR A 573 -1.64 -3.79 32.60
CA TYR A 573 -1.49 -4.71 33.73
C TYR A 573 -0.95 -4.07 35.02
N GLY A 574 -0.76 -2.74 35.04
CA GLY A 574 -0.32 -2.00 36.23
C GLY A 574 1.11 -2.30 36.72
N ASN A 575 1.99 -2.84 35.88
CA ASN A 575 3.38 -3.14 36.24
C ASN A 575 4.28 -1.90 36.06
N VAL A 576 4.28 -1.05 37.08
CA VAL A 576 5.02 0.23 37.08
C VAL A 576 6.54 0.04 36.92
N GLN A 577 7.11 -1.04 37.45
CA GLN A 577 8.57 -1.25 37.44
C GLN A 577 9.14 -1.55 36.05
N ILE A 578 8.46 -2.41 35.27
CA ILE A 578 8.84 -2.67 33.88
C ILE A 578 8.43 -1.48 33.00
N GLY A 579 7.25 -0.90 33.26
CA GLY A 579 6.74 0.26 32.53
C GLY A 579 7.66 1.47 32.59
N GLU A 580 8.12 1.86 33.78
CA GLU A 580 9.05 2.98 33.99
C GLU A 580 10.36 2.80 33.21
N ARG A 581 11.01 1.63 33.33
CA ARG A 581 12.26 1.33 32.61
C ARG A 581 12.08 1.37 31.10
N THR A 582 10.92 0.93 30.61
CA THR A 582 10.60 0.92 29.17
C THR A 582 10.32 2.33 28.66
N ALA A 583 9.57 3.14 29.43
CA ALA A 583 9.30 4.53 29.11
C ALA A 583 10.57 5.38 29.01
N PHE A 584 11.52 5.22 29.95
CA PHE A 584 12.78 5.96 29.88
C PHE A 584 13.59 5.63 28.62
N LYS A 585 13.60 4.37 28.18
CA LYS A 585 14.23 3.99 26.90
C LYS A 585 13.52 4.62 25.71
N LEU A 586 12.18 4.70 25.71
CA LEU A 586 11.43 5.40 24.66
C LEU A 586 11.80 6.89 24.60
N LEU A 587 11.92 7.53 25.77
CA LEU A 587 12.32 8.94 25.88
C LEU A 587 13.79 9.21 25.52
N GLU A 588 14.65 8.19 25.55
CA GLU A 588 16.01 8.26 25.01
C GLU A 588 16.02 8.18 23.48
N ILE A 589 15.13 7.37 22.89
CA ILE A 589 14.99 7.19 21.44
C ILE A 589 14.36 8.42 20.79
N ASP A 590 13.22 8.87 21.32
CA ASP A 590 12.53 10.07 20.85
C ASP A 590 12.19 10.99 22.04
N PRO A 591 13.11 11.92 22.38
CA PRO A 591 12.88 12.89 23.43
C PRO A 591 11.76 13.90 23.14
N GLN A 592 11.28 14.00 21.89
CA GLN A 592 10.27 14.98 21.46
C GLN A 592 8.87 14.40 21.39
N ASP A 593 8.71 13.08 21.59
CA ASP A 593 7.41 12.43 21.62
C ASP A 593 6.68 12.74 22.93
N SER A 594 5.75 13.68 22.86
CA SER A 594 4.92 14.09 24.00
C SER A 594 4.04 12.94 24.53
N GLY A 595 3.68 11.96 23.69
CA GLY A 595 2.83 10.84 24.05
C GLY A 595 3.47 9.96 25.11
N ASN A 596 4.77 9.69 25.00
CA ASN A 596 5.53 8.89 25.97
C ASN A 596 5.55 9.53 27.36
N TYR A 597 5.71 10.85 27.44
CA TYR A 597 5.65 11.60 28.70
C TYR A 597 4.26 11.55 29.33
N VAL A 598 3.22 11.76 28.53
CA VAL A 598 1.83 11.73 28.97
C VAL A 598 1.46 10.34 29.49
N LEU A 599 1.78 9.28 28.74
CA LEU A 599 1.51 7.90 29.12
C LEU A 599 2.23 7.51 30.42
N LEU A 600 3.48 7.94 30.60
CA LEU A 600 4.24 7.71 31.84
C LEU A 600 3.60 8.43 33.04
N ALA A 601 3.18 9.69 32.86
CA ALA A 601 2.49 10.44 33.90
C ALA A 601 1.13 9.83 34.27
N SER A 602 0.40 9.29 33.29
CA SER A 602 -0.87 8.59 33.50
C SER A 602 -0.66 7.30 34.28
N MET A 603 0.31 6.46 33.89
CA MET A 603 0.66 5.22 34.61
C MET A 603 0.98 5.48 36.09
N TYR A 604 1.79 6.51 36.39
CA TYR A 604 2.05 6.89 37.79
C TYR A 604 0.81 7.39 38.51
N SER A 605 -0.07 8.13 37.83
CA SER A 605 -1.31 8.65 38.42
C SER A 605 -2.28 7.51 38.79
N GLU A 606 -2.45 6.53 37.89
CA GLU A 606 -3.23 5.31 38.11
C GLU A 606 -2.67 4.49 39.28
N ALA A 607 -1.33 4.43 39.41
CA ALA A 607 -0.65 3.80 40.55
C ALA A 607 -0.61 4.66 41.84
N LYS A 608 -1.29 5.82 41.85
CA LYS A 608 -1.32 6.79 42.99
C LYS A 608 0.05 7.36 43.38
N MET A 609 1.02 7.33 42.46
CA MET A 609 2.38 7.88 42.59
C MET A 609 2.42 9.34 42.12
N TRP A 610 1.73 10.21 42.84
CA TRP A 610 1.51 11.60 42.41
C TRP A 610 2.78 12.46 42.29
N LYS A 611 3.85 12.13 43.02
CA LYS A 611 5.11 12.88 42.96
C LYS A 611 5.85 12.59 41.65
N GLU A 612 5.88 11.33 41.28
CA GLU A 612 6.50 10.79 40.08
C GLU A 612 5.72 11.24 38.84
N ALA A 613 4.39 11.23 38.88
CA ALA A 613 3.54 11.82 37.85
C ALA A 613 3.84 13.31 37.58
N ARG A 614 4.01 14.11 38.65
CA ARG A 614 4.42 15.52 38.52
C ARG A 614 5.85 15.65 38.00
N SER A 615 6.75 14.75 38.37
CA SER A 615 8.13 14.72 37.87
C SER A 615 8.16 14.44 36.37
N ALA A 616 7.35 13.50 35.87
CA ALA A 616 7.24 13.20 34.44
C ALA A 616 6.72 14.41 33.63
N ARG A 617 5.68 15.09 34.13
CA ARG A 617 5.16 16.33 33.51
C ARG A 617 6.17 17.48 33.57
N LYS A 618 6.91 17.61 34.67
CA LYS A 618 7.99 18.60 34.77
C LYS A 618 9.11 18.30 33.79
N LEU A 619 9.50 17.04 33.63
CA LEU A 619 10.54 16.63 32.69
C LEU A 619 10.14 16.93 31.23
N MET A 620 8.86 16.77 30.90
CA MET A 620 8.29 17.17 29.61
C MET A 620 8.43 18.69 29.37
N ASN A 621 8.03 19.51 30.35
CA ASN A 621 8.12 20.96 30.28
C ASN A 621 9.58 21.46 30.25
N ASP A 622 10.47 20.88 31.06
CA ASP A 622 11.89 21.24 31.14
C ASP A 622 12.62 20.97 29.81
N LYS A 623 12.14 20.01 29.01
CA LYS A 623 12.64 19.73 27.65
C LYS A 623 11.98 20.56 26.55
N GLY A 624 11.00 21.41 26.89
CA GLY A 624 10.25 22.22 25.92
C GLY A 624 9.34 21.39 25.02
N VAL A 625 8.93 20.20 25.48
CA VAL A 625 8.03 19.32 24.72
C VAL A 625 6.61 19.71 25.09
N GLU A 626 5.88 20.29 24.15
CA GLU A 626 4.47 20.60 24.33
C GLU A 626 3.62 19.36 24.08
N LYS A 627 2.51 19.23 24.81
CA LYS A 627 1.55 18.14 24.57
C LYS A 627 1.06 18.28 23.14
N THR A 628 1.24 17.24 22.31
CA THR A 628 0.69 17.25 20.96
C THR A 628 -0.83 17.36 21.08
N PRO A 629 -1.41 18.43 20.54
CA PRO A 629 -2.85 18.61 20.57
C PRO A 629 -3.54 17.45 19.84
N GLY A 630 -4.64 16.94 20.41
CA GLY A 630 -5.42 15.91 19.74
C GLY A 630 -5.92 16.46 18.41
N CYS A 631 -5.57 15.79 17.31
CA CYS A 631 -6.02 16.17 15.97
C CYS A 631 -7.06 15.15 15.48
N SER A 632 -8.19 15.64 14.97
CA SER A 632 -9.17 14.85 14.25
C SER A 632 -9.16 15.28 12.79
N LEU A 633 -9.09 14.32 11.88
CA LEU A 633 -9.10 14.57 10.44
C LEU A 633 -10.47 14.17 9.89
N VAL A 634 -11.21 15.12 9.32
CA VAL A 634 -12.52 14.86 8.71
C VAL A 634 -12.43 15.14 7.22
N GLU A 635 -12.65 14.11 6.39
CA GLU A 635 -12.72 14.28 4.93
C GLU A 635 -14.14 14.72 4.54
N ILE A 636 -14.29 15.98 4.13
CA ILE A 636 -15.55 16.53 3.61
C ILE A 636 -15.36 16.80 2.13
N ASN A 637 -16.10 16.09 1.28
CA ASN A 637 -16.02 16.21 -0.18
C ASN A 637 -14.56 16.11 -0.67
N GLY A 638 -13.85 15.02 -0.38
CA GLY A 638 -12.50 14.80 -0.90
C GLY A 638 -11.38 15.68 -0.29
N ILE A 639 -11.71 16.60 0.62
CA ILE A 639 -10.77 17.49 1.30
C ILE A 639 -10.68 17.09 2.76
N VAL A 640 -9.47 16.76 3.22
CA VAL A 640 -9.21 16.39 4.62
C VAL A 640 -9.05 17.67 5.44
N HIS A 641 -9.93 17.86 6.41
CA HIS A 641 -9.92 18.96 7.36
C HIS A 641 -9.34 18.50 8.69
N GLU A 642 -8.24 19.12 9.11
CA GLU A 642 -7.60 18.85 10.40
C GLU A 642 -8.16 19.77 11.48
N PHE A 643 -8.70 19.17 12.55
CA PHE A 643 -9.24 19.82 13.72
C PHE A 643 -8.30 19.56 14.90
N VAL A 644 -7.59 20.59 15.33
CA VAL A 644 -6.56 20.49 16.37
C VAL A 644 -7.09 21.10 17.67
N LEU A 645 -7.19 20.32 18.75
CA LEU A 645 -7.53 20.78 20.10
C LEU A 645 -6.29 21.39 20.77
N PRO A 646 -6.14 22.73 20.92
CA PRO A 646 -4.91 23.32 21.44
C PRO A 646 -4.58 22.83 22.87
N PRO A 647 -3.30 22.74 23.26
CA PRO A 647 -2.92 22.32 24.61
C PRO A 647 -3.37 23.36 25.64
N TYR A 648 -4.05 22.88 26.69
CA TYR A 648 -4.37 23.69 27.87
C TYR A 648 -3.08 23.98 28.65
N ASP A 649 -2.50 25.16 28.41
CA ASP A 649 -1.66 25.83 29.39
C ASP A 649 -2.25 27.22 29.67
N GLY A 650 -2.56 27.47 30.93
CA GLY A 650 -3.34 28.62 31.41
C GLY A 650 -2.69 29.99 31.27
N GLN A 651 -2.26 30.39 30.06
CA GLN A 651 -1.88 31.77 29.75
C GLN A 651 -2.49 32.23 28.42
N PHE A 652 -3.22 33.35 28.51
CA PHE A 652 -3.77 34.12 27.41
C PHE A 652 -2.71 34.46 26.36
N PHE A 653 -2.90 34.08 25.09
CA PHE A 653 -2.55 34.89 23.91
C PHE A 653 -3.17 34.32 22.61
N TYR A 654 -3.86 35.16 21.84
CA TYR A 654 -4.29 34.89 20.46
C TYR A 654 -3.07 34.85 19.52
N PRO A 655 -3.01 33.94 18.53
CA PRO A 655 -3.33 34.39 17.16
C PRO A 655 -3.82 33.29 16.20
N THR A 656 -4.76 33.59 15.30
CA THR A 656 -4.85 32.99 13.95
C THR A 656 -5.89 33.70 13.08
N TYR A 657 -5.55 34.91 12.63
CA TYR A 657 -6.22 35.57 11.50
C TYR A 657 -5.36 35.51 10.20
N GLY A 658 -4.29 34.70 10.18
CA GLY A 658 -3.28 34.74 9.12
C GLY A 658 -3.46 33.79 7.93
N LEU A 659 -4.26 32.72 8.03
CA LEU A 659 -4.34 31.69 6.97
C LEU A 659 -5.61 31.77 6.11
N VAL A 660 -6.60 32.58 6.50
CA VAL A 660 -7.85 32.73 5.74
C VAL A 660 -7.66 33.62 4.50
N LEU A 661 -6.62 34.46 4.45
CA LEU A 661 -6.39 35.38 3.33
C LEU A 661 -5.49 34.86 2.19
N SER A 662 -4.74 33.76 2.37
CA SER A 662 -3.88 33.24 1.28
C SER A 662 -4.60 32.30 0.31
N CYS A 663 -5.80 31.84 0.64
CA CYS A 663 -6.56 30.88 -0.19
C CYS A 663 -7.56 31.53 -1.16
N TYR A 664 -7.66 32.86 -1.18
CA TYR A 664 -8.53 33.58 -2.13
C TYR A 664 -7.76 34.65 -2.91
N SER A 665 -6.93 34.22 -3.86
CA SER A 665 -6.63 35.02 -5.06
C SER A 665 -6.06 34.18 -6.19
N ALA A 666 -6.67 34.30 -7.38
CA ALA A 666 -6.06 33.98 -8.66
C ALA A 666 -6.34 35.17 -9.62
N PRO A 667 -5.56 35.40 -10.69
CA PRO A 667 -4.11 35.39 -10.85
C PRO A 667 -3.51 36.79 -11.18
N LYS A 668 -2.20 36.95 -10.92
CA LYS A 668 -1.22 37.95 -11.43
C LYS A 668 -1.55 39.45 -11.36
N LEU A 669 -0.79 40.16 -10.53
CA LEU A 669 0.07 41.27 -11.01
C LEU A 669 1.31 41.42 -10.12
N SER A 670 2.47 41.50 -10.75
CA SER A 670 3.78 41.72 -10.17
C SER A 670 3.86 43.08 -9.44
N MET A 671 4.43 43.12 -8.24
CA MET A 671 5.27 44.25 -7.84
C MET A 671 6.13 43.89 -6.62
N ASP A 672 7.44 44.11 -6.78
CA ASP A 672 8.47 44.12 -5.74
C ASP A 672 8.07 44.98 -4.52
N LEU A 673 8.53 44.61 -3.32
CA LEU A 673 9.24 45.53 -2.42
C LEU A 673 9.86 44.82 -1.19
N LYS A 674 11.09 45.24 -0.90
CA LYS A 674 12.03 44.77 0.14
C LYS A 674 11.83 45.47 1.50
N VAL A 675 12.55 44.95 2.50
CA VAL A 675 13.07 45.59 3.74
C VAL A 675 12.06 45.66 4.91
N GLY A 676 12.35 45.38 6.18
CA GLY A 676 13.55 45.00 6.93
C GLY A 676 13.44 45.40 8.42
N ARG A 677 14.20 44.70 9.29
CA ARG A 677 14.71 45.07 10.64
C ARG A 677 13.78 45.18 11.87
N SER A 678 14.07 44.30 12.84
CA SER A 678 14.29 44.46 14.31
C SER A 678 13.63 45.59 15.09
N TRP A 679 13.18 45.33 16.33
CA TRP A 679 13.62 46.02 17.57
C TRP A 679 13.25 45.23 18.83
N HIS A 680 14.14 45.29 19.83
CA HIS A 680 14.08 44.72 21.18
C HIS A 680 13.29 45.60 22.18
N TYR A 681 12.99 44.98 23.34
CA TYR A 681 13.12 45.48 24.73
C TYR A 681 11.85 45.62 25.62
N GLU A 682 12.04 45.08 26.83
CA GLU A 682 11.21 44.97 28.03
C GLU A 682 10.72 46.30 28.64
N ARG A 683 9.58 46.29 29.36
CA ARG A 683 9.51 46.59 30.81
C ARG A 683 8.10 46.47 31.39
N ARG A 684 8.05 45.84 32.57
CA ARG A 684 6.99 45.90 33.60
C ARG A 684 6.71 47.33 34.06
N LEU A 685 5.46 47.59 34.46
CA LEU A 685 5.12 48.44 35.61
C LEU A 685 3.75 48.03 36.16
N ASP A 686 3.75 47.61 37.42
CA ASP A 686 2.59 47.53 38.30
C ASP A 686 2.00 48.93 38.56
N ILE A 687 0.69 49.03 38.82
CA ILE A 687 0.10 49.78 39.94
C ILE A 687 -1.43 49.53 40.00
N ASP A 688 -1.84 49.42 41.25
CA ASP A 688 -3.11 49.07 41.86
C ASP A 688 -4.28 50.05 41.70
N GLN A 689 -5.46 49.47 41.98
CA GLN A 689 -6.60 50.00 42.73
C GLN A 689 -7.72 50.84 42.06
N SER A 690 -8.92 50.28 42.27
CA SER A 690 -10.19 50.89 42.70
C SER A 690 -11.26 51.24 41.65
N ASP A 691 -12.36 50.49 41.82
CA ASP A 691 -13.78 50.83 41.73
C ASP A 691 -14.45 51.16 40.39
N SER A 692 -15.14 50.11 39.91
CA SER A 692 -16.51 50.09 39.38
C SER A 692 -17.25 51.43 39.30
N ALA A 693 -17.70 51.80 38.11
CA ALA A 693 -19.03 51.43 37.61
C ALA A 693 -19.40 52.31 36.40
N LEU A 694 -19.92 51.64 35.37
CA LEU A 694 -20.96 52.07 34.43
C LEU A 694 -20.82 53.41 33.65
N GLU A 695 -21.13 53.29 32.36
CA GLU A 695 -21.53 54.35 31.43
C GLU A 695 -20.44 55.26 30.87
N LEU A 696 -19.84 54.84 29.75
CA LEU A 696 -19.80 55.67 28.54
C LEU A 696 -19.48 54.82 27.30
N ILE A 697 -20.27 53.76 27.10
CA ILE A 697 -20.55 53.26 25.76
C ILE A 697 -21.52 54.26 25.14
N LYS A 698 -21.01 55.19 24.31
CA LYS A 698 -21.66 55.67 23.10
C LYS A 698 -20.80 56.70 22.37
N SER A 699 -20.73 56.50 21.05
CA SER A 699 -20.47 57.48 20.00
C SER A 699 -19.03 57.95 19.81
N SER A 700 -18.42 57.46 18.73
CA SER A 700 -17.81 58.29 17.68
C SER A 700 -17.65 57.46 16.41
N TYR A 701 -18.75 57.40 15.64
CA TYR A 701 -18.75 57.13 14.20
C TYR A 701 -18.14 58.30 13.44
N LEU A 702 -17.39 58.04 12.36
CA LEU A 702 -17.32 58.86 11.12
C LEU A 702 -16.42 58.12 10.10
N HIS A 703 -16.75 57.84 8.82
CA HIS A 703 -17.85 58.25 7.94
C HIS A 703 -17.92 57.35 6.66
N ILE A 704 -19.14 56.94 6.26
CA ILE A 704 -19.81 57.12 4.93
C ILE A 704 -19.16 56.49 3.66
N THR A 705 -19.83 55.67 2.80
CA THR A 705 -21.12 55.89 2.09
C THR A 705 -21.80 54.59 1.59
N ILE A 706 -23.14 54.63 1.56
CA ILE A 706 -24.16 53.69 1.06
C ILE A 706 -24.37 53.93 -0.47
N LYS A 707 -24.65 52.99 -1.39
CA LYS A 707 -25.96 52.34 -1.68
C LYS A 707 -25.88 51.59 -3.02
N LEU A 708 -26.50 50.41 -3.14
CA LEU A 708 -27.70 50.19 -3.97
C LEU A 708 -28.14 48.71 -3.94
N ASN A 709 -29.43 48.53 -3.67
CA ASN A 709 -30.18 47.29 -3.76
C ASN A 709 -30.22 46.78 -5.21
N ASN A 710 -30.26 45.46 -5.40
CA ASN A 710 -31.40 44.81 -6.04
C ASN A 710 -31.37 43.29 -5.83
N SER A 711 -32.57 42.78 -5.57
CA SER A 711 -32.97 41.40 -5.36
C SER A 711 -32.70 40.51 -6.57
N GLU A 712 -32.23 39.28 -6.32
CA GLU A 712 -32.94 38.01 -6.59
C GLU A 712 -31.96 36.83 -6.54
N ASN A 713 -32.44 35.71 -6.00
CA ASN A 713 -31.83 34.38 -5.88
C ASN A 713 -30.87 34.17 -4.70
N GLY A 714 -31.45 33.56 -3.66
CA GLY A 714 -30.81 33.17 -2.42
C GLY A 714 -29.61 32.26 -2.63
N LYS A 715 -28.47 32.72 -2.12
CA LYS A 715 -27.38 31.89 -1.63
C LYS A 715 -27.05 32.40 -0.24
N ALA A 716 -27.42 31.63 0.79
CA ALA A 716 -27.06 31.91 2.17
C ALA A 716 -25.52 32.01 2.29
N SER A 717 -25.05 33.08 2.91
CA SER A 717 -23.63 33.45 2.95
C SER A 717 -22.84 32.66 4.00
N PHE A 718 -21.53 32.56 3.81
CA PHE A 718 -20.50 31.90 4.65
C PHE A 718 -20.40 32.37 6.12
N LYS A 719 -21.34 33.19 6.62
CA LYS A 719 -21.34 33.76 7.98
C LYS A 719 -21.82 32.81 9.08
N ASP A 720 -22.52 31.73 8.75
CA ASP A 720 -23.20 30.92 9.77
C ASP A 720 -22.32 29.80 10.37
N LEU A 721 -21.32 29.31 9.65
CA LEU A 721 -20.37 28.30 10.18
C LEU A 721 -19.49 28.84 11.33
N SER A 722 -19.33 30.16 11.45
CA SER A 722 -18.52 30.74 12.52
C SER A 722 -19.22 30.77 13.87
N LYS A 723 -20.54 30.52 13.94
CA LYS A 723 -21.32 30.64 15.19
C LYS A 723 -21.31 29.38 16.05
N THR A 724 -21.32 28.19 15.45
CA THR A 724 -21.24 26.91 16.19
C THR A 724 -19.87 26.69 16.83
N ALA A 725 -18.79 27.14 16.17
CA ALA A 725 -17.42 27.12 16.72
C ALA A 725 -17.17 28.16 17.83
N GLN A 726 -18.19 28.96 18.21
CA GLN A 726 -18.11 30.02 19.22
C GLN A 726 -18.95 29.74 20.46
N ILE A 727 -19.54 28.54 20.62
CA ILE A 727 -20.32 28.22 21.82
C ILE A 727 -19.39 28.25 23.04
N ARG A 728 -19.55 29.28 23.88
CA ARG A 728 -18.78 29.44 25.12
C ARG A 728 -19.63 28.96 26.29
N LEU A 729 -19.19 27.89 26.95
CA LEU A 729 -19.80 27.49 28.22
C LEU A 729 -19.62 28.62 29.24
N VAL A 730 -20.71 29.03 29.87
CA VAL A 730 -20.77 30.27 30.67
C VAL A 730 -20.14 30.08 32.05
N SER A 731 -19.91 28.84 32.48
CA SER A 731 -19.47 28.55 33.85
C SER A 731 -18.88 27.12 34.00
N SER A 732 -17.75 26.99 34.71
CA SER A 732 -17.16 25.70 35.11
C SER A 732 -17.90 25.16 36.33
N HIS A 733 -18.89 24.29 36.13
CA HIS A 733 -19.62 23.64 37.22
C HIS A 733 -19.08 22.22 37.42
N ASN A 734 -18.47 21.95 38.58
CA ASN A 734 -17.93 20.63 38.96
C ASN A 734 -19.01 19.51 39.07
N GLU A 735 -20.27 19.83 38.83
CA GLU A 735 -21.45 18.96 39.04
C GLU A 735 -22.16 18.57 37.72
N VAL A 736 -21.62 18.99 36.57
CA VAL A 736 -22.12 18.68 35.22
C VAL A 736 -20.94 18.24 34.35
N TYR A 737 -21.12 17.19 33.54
CA TYR A 737 -20.07 16.79 32.60
C TYR A 737 -19.82 17.88 31.56
N GLU A 738 -18.54 18.21 31.36
CA GLU A 738 -18.13 19.04 30.24
C GLU A 738 -18.40 18.28 28.91
N PRO A 739 -18.77 18.98 27.83
CA PRO A 739 -18.92 18.35 26.53
C PRO A 739 -17.59 17.71 26.13
N CYS A 740 -17.61 16.41 25.86
CA CYS A 740 -16.45 15.63 25.46
C CYS A 740 -16.65 15.06 24.04
N ASP A 741 -15.80 14.11 23.65
CA ASP A 741 -15.70 13.64 22.26
C ASP A 741 -17.02 13.12 21.67
N ASP A 742 -17.91 12.61 22.50
CA ASP A 742 -19.25 12.13 22.15
C ASP A 742 -20.23 13.26 21.77
N SER A 743 -20.22 14.33 22.57
CA SER A 743 -21.02 15.54 22.38
C SER A 743 -20.58 16.24 21.10
N PHE A 744 -19.26 16.30 20.85
CA PHE A 744 -18.70 16.82 19.61
C PHE A 744 -19.03 15.92 18.41
N ALA A 745 -18.90 14.61 18.53
CA ALA A 745 -19.24 13.67 17.45
C ALA A 745 -20.73 13.76 17.07
N LEU A 746 -21.61 13.95 18.05
CA LEU A 746 -23.05 14.13 17.83
C LEU A 746 -23.35 15.45 17.10
N VAL A 747 -22.70 16.55 17.49
CA VAL A 747 -22.82 17.83 16.76
C VAL A 747 -22.24 17.74 15.35
N ASP A 748 -21.11 17.05 15.16
CA ASP A 748 -20.56 16.79 13.83
C ASP A 748 -21.53 16.00 12.94
N ALA A 749 -22.24 15.03 13.51
CA ALA A 749 -23.27 14.29 12.77
C ALA A 749 -24.42 15.21 12.34
N LEU A 750 -24.87 16.11 13.23
CA LEU A 750 -25.89 17.11 12.89
C LEU A 750 -25.40 18.09 11.82
N LEU A 751 -24.14 18.52 11.88
CA LEU A 751 -23.52 19.40 10.88
C LEU A 751 -23.35 18.70 9.53
N ALA A 752 -22.93 17.43 9.52
CA ALA A 752 -22.82 16.62 8.32
C ALA A 752 -24.18 16.41 7.64
N ASP A 753 -25.26 16.39 8.42
CA ASP A 753 -26.63 16.23 7.94
C ASP A 753 -27.40 17.55 7.80
N ARG A 754 -26.72 18.70 7.92
CA ARG A 754 -27.32 20.04 7.96
C ARG A 754 -28.27 20.32 6.80
N THR A 755 -27.86 19.99 5.57
CA THR A 755 -28.69 20.23 4.37
C THR A 755 -30.02 19.50 4.48
N ASN A 756 -29.99 18.24 4.91
CA ASN A 756 -31.19 17.42 5.08
C ASN A 756 -32.03 17.91 6.26
N LEU A 757 -31.40 18.36 7.37
CA LEU A 757 -32.11 18.96 8.51
C LEU A 757 -32.82 20.28 8.14
N LEU A 758 -32.20 21.11 7.32
CA LEU A 758 -32.81 22.36 6.83
C LEU A 758 -33.98 22.07 5.86
N GLU A 759 -33.84 21.07 4.99
CA GLU A 759 -34.91 20.63 4.09
C GLU A 759 -36.05 19.91 4.84
N HIS A 760 -35.77 19.31 6.00
CA HIS A 760 -36.76 18.62 6.82
C HIS A 760 -37.79 19.56 7.47
N HIS A 761 -37.42 20.85 7.64
CA HIS A 761 -38.24 21.87 8.29
C HIS A 761 -38.89 21.38 9.61
N PRO A 762 -38.07 21.02 10.63
CA PRO A 762 -38.59 20.56 11.91
C PRO A 762 -39.36 21.68 12.63
N ALA A 763 -40.51 21.35 13.23
CA ALA A 763 -41.30 22.30 14.04
C ALA A 763 -40.99 22.20 15.54
N LEU A 764 -40.57 21.01 16.00
CA LEU A 764 -40.26 20.74 17.40
C LEU A 764 -39.05 19.81 17.50
N CYS A 765 -37.99 20.28 18.16
CA CYS A 765 -36.77 19.53 18.42
C CYS A 765 -36.63 19.23 19.91
N MET A 766 -36.12 18.06 20.26
CA MET A 766 -35.93 17.65 21.65
C MET A 766 -34.53 17.05 21.89
N GLU A 767 -33.86 17.51 22.95
CA GLU A 767 -32.67 16.84 23.50
C GLU A 767 -33.04 16.11 24.81
N ILE A 768 -32.60 14.86 24.93
CA ILE A 768 -32.70 14.07 26.18
C ILE A 768 -31.29 13.92 26.77
N GLY A 769 -31.10 14.44 27.99
CA GLY A 769 -29.82 14.44 28.69
C GLY A 769 -28.96 15.65 28.32
N CYS A 770 -29.51 16.85 28.45
CA CYS A 770 -28.89 18.07 27.93
C CYS A 770 -27.55 18.46 28.58
N GLY A 771 -27.26 18.01 29.80
CA GLY A 771 -25.95 18.20 30.43
C GLY A 771 -25.51 19.67 30.47
N SER A 772 -24.47 20.00 29.70
CA SER A 772 -23.92 21.37 29.58
C SER A 772 -24.71 22.30 28.66
N GLY A 773 -25.70 21.77 27.93
CA GLY A 773 -26.52 22.49 26.94
C GLY A 773 -25.85 22.67 25.58
N TYR A 774 -24.67 22.08 25.38
CA TYR A 774 -23.87 22.29 24.16
C TYR A 774 -24.57 21.79 22.90
N VAL A 775 -25.21 20.61 22.95
CA VAL A 775 -25.81 19.97 21.78
C VAL A 775 -27.12 20.65 21.38
N ILE A 776 -28.07 20.91 22.29
CA ILE A 776 -29.31 21.65 21.97
C ILE A 776 -29.00 23.06 21.45
N THR A 777 -28.01 23.74 22.03
CA THR A 777 -27.57 25.07 21.55
C THR A 777 -27.00 24.96 20.12
N SER A 778 -26.20 23.93 19.86
CA SER A 778 -25.65 23.67 18.52
C SER A 778 -26.75 23.38 17.50
N LEU A 779 -27.72 22.52 17.83
CA LEU A 779 -28.84 22.19 16.96
C LEU A 779 -29.66 23.44 16.60
N ALA A 780 -29.93 24.31 17.57
CA ALA A 780 -30.64 25.57 17.33
C ALA A 780 -29.86 26.52 16.41
N LEU A 781 -28.54 26.62 16.58
CA LEU A 781 -27.69 27.42 15.70
C LEU A 781 -27.56 26.84 14.28
N ILE A 782 -27.58 25.51 14.12
CA ILE A 782 -27.52 24.82 12.82
C ILE A 782 -28.77 25.12 11.98
N LEU A 783 -29.94 25.10 12.62
CA LEU A 783 -31.24 25.37 11.98
C LEU A 783 -31.48 26.88 11.73
N GLY A 784 -30.71 27.76 12.39
CA GLY A 784 -30.67 29.21 12.15
C GLY A 784 -31.69 30.00 12.98
N GLN A 785 -31.29 31.17 13.48
CA GLN A 785 -32.12 31.98 14.39
C GLN A 785 -33.00 33.04 13.70
N GLU A 786 -32.67 33.50 12.50
CA GLU A 786 -33.47 34.53 11.82
C GLU A 786 -34.41 33.88 10.79
N GLY A 787 -35.51 33.25 11.26
CA GLY A 787 -36.71 33.12 10.40
C GLY A 787 -37.69 31.93 10.47
N SER A 788 -37.62 30.92 11.35
CA SER A 788 -38.63 29.83 11.29
C SER A 788 -38.99 29.25 12.66
N GLY A 789 -40.29 29.16 12.97
CA GLY A 789 -40.86 28.77 14.27
C GLY A 789 -40.63 27.32 14.71
N VAL A 790 -39.37 26.96 14.92
CA VAL A 790 -38.93 25.71 15.54
C VAL A 790 -38.89 25.92 17.05
N ASN A 791 -39.55 25.05 17.80
CA ASN A 791 -39.50 25.03 19.27
C ASN A 791 -38.46 24.01 19.74
N TYR A 792 -37.74 24.31 20.81
CA TYR A 792 -36.72 23.42 21.39
C TYR A 792 -37.12 23.01 22.80
N ILE A 793 -37.00 21.73 23.12
CA ILE A 793 -37.19 21.19 24.47
C ILE A 793 -35.91 20.47 24.86
N ALA A 794 -35.42 20.67 26.08
CA ALA A 794 -34.30 19.91 26.62
C ALA A 794 -34.68 19.32 27.99
N THR A 795 -34.45 18.02 28.17
CA THR A 795 -34.71 17.33 29.43
C THR A 795 -33.40 16.89 30.09
N ASP A 796 -33.39 16.93 31.42
CA ASP A 796 -32.37 16.27 32.23
C ASP A 796 -32.97 15.92 33.60
N ILE A 797 -32.52 14.84 34.20
CA ILE A 797 -32.93 14.49 35.57
C ILE A 797 -32.15 15.30 36.60
N ASN A 798 -30.93 15.76 36.27
CA ASN A 798 -30.08 16.56 37.14
C ASN A 798 -30.50 18.04 37.10
N PRO A 799 -31.01 18.62 38.21
CA PRO A 799 -31.38 20.04 38.26
C PRO A 799 -30.21 21.00 37.96
N HIS A 800 -28.96 20.59 38.23
CA HIS A 800 -27.77 21.38 37.95
C HIS A 800 -27.46 21.41 36.44
N ALA A 801 -27.66 20.31 35.72
CA ALA A 801 -27.53 20.25 34.26
C ALA A 801 -28.55 21.16 33.57
N VAL A 802 -29.81 21.14 34.04
CA VAL A 802 -30.85 22.08 33.55
C VAL A 802 -30.46 23.54 33.80
N LYS A 803 -29.88 23.86 34.96
CA LYS A 803 -29.42 25.22 35.26
C LYS A 803 -28.26 25.64 34.34
N VAL A 804 -27.25 24.80 34.14
CA VAL A 804 -26.11 25.08 33.26
C VAL A 804 -26.57 25.21 31.80
N THR A 805 -27.45 24.33 31.36
CA THR A 805 -28.05 24.41 30.02
C THR A 805 -28.78 25.75 29.83
N ARG A 806 -29.51 26.24 30.84
CA ARG A 806 -30.16 27.57 30.80
C ARG A 806 -29.15 28.69 30.56
N GLU A 807 -28.06 28.70 31.32
CA GLU A 807 -26.99 29.70 31.16
C GLU A 807 -26.38 29.63 29.75
N THR A 808 -26.13 28.42 29.23
CA THR A 808 -25.58 28.21 27.89
C THR A 808 -26.53 28.69 26.79
N ILE A 809 -27.82 28.36 26.82
CA ILE A 809 -28.76 28.80 25.78
C ILE A 809 -28.97 30.33 25.81
N GLU A 810 -29.08 30.93 27.00
CA GLU A 810 -29.28 32.38 27.18
C GLU A 810 -28.08 33.17 26.62
N ALA A 811 -26.85 32.70 26.85
CA ALA A 811 -25.64 33.36 26.34
C ALA A 811 -25.53 33.34 24.80
N HIS A 812 -26.23 32.42 24.13
CA HIS A 812 -26.24 32.30 22.66
C HIS A 812 -27.57 32.74 22.03
N GLY A 813 -28.45 33.34 22.82
CA GLY A 813 -29.76 33.83 22.38
C GLY A 813 -30.68 32.72 21.85
N VAL A 814 -30.51 31.49 22.30
CA VAL A 814 -31.36 30.33 21.96
C VAL A 814 -32.52 30.26 22.96
N ASP A 815 -33.74 30.10 22.47
CA ASP A 815 -34.93 29.87 23.29
C ASP A 815 -35.29 28.37 23.29
N ALA A 816 -35.30 27.75 24.48
CA ALA A 816 -35.61 26.35 24.66
C ALA A 816 -36.31 26.11 26.02
N GLU A 817 -37.36 25.29 26.03
CA GLU A 817 -38.06 24.88 27.25
C GLU A 817 -37.24 23.80 27.97
N LEU A 818 -36.85 24.08 29.22
CA LEU A 818 -36.01 23.18 30.01
C LEU A 818 -36.82 22.49 31.11
N ILE A 819 -36.83 21.15 31.10
CA ILE A 819 -37.68 20.34 31.96
C ILE A 819 -36.85 19.36 32.78
N ILE A 820 -36.97 19.43 34.11
CA ILE A 820 -36.35 18.45 35.00
C ILE A 820 -37.23 17.20 35.03
N THR A 821 -36.78 16.11 34.39
CA THR A 821 -37.51 14.83 34.34
C THR A 821 -36.60 13.65 34.02
N ASP A 822 -37.02 12.44 34.39
CA ASP A 822 -36.36 11.21 33.98
C ASP A 822 -36.74 10.83 32.54
N ILE A 823 -35.79 11.01 31.63
CA ILE A 823 -35.89 10.87 30.16
C ILE A 823 -36.95 11.81 29.57
N ALA A 824 -38.22 11.43 29.65
CA ALA A 824 -39.36 12.20 29.20
C ALA A 824 -40.63 11.93 30.03
N SER A 825 -40.47 11.40 31.25
CA SER A 825 -41.58 10.99 32.12
C SER A 825 -42.59 12.12 32.31
N GLY A 826 -43.84 11.86 31.95
CA GLY A 826 -44.96 12.82 32.01
C GLY A 826 -45.13 13.68 30.75
N LEU A 827 -44.21 13.61 29.79
CA LEU A 827 -44.31 14.31 28.51
C LEU A 827 -44.89 13.41 27.40
N GLU A 828 -44.85 12.08 27.57
CA GLU A 828 -45.24 11.11 26.54
C GLU A 828 -46.70 11.30 26.10
N ASN A 829 -47.60 11.60 27.04
CA ASN A 829 -49.01 11.84 26.73
C ASN A 829 -49.27 13.20 26.07
N ARG A 830 -48.36 14.18 26.26
CA ARG A 830 -48.54 15.57 25.80
C ARG A 830 -47.87 15.84 24.46
N LEU A 831 -46.78 15.13 24.18
CA LEU A 831 -45.93 15.31 23.00
C LEU A 831 -45.92 14.07 22.09
N ALA A 832 -46.86 13.14 22.28
CA ALA A 832 -46.98 11.93 21.46
C ALA A 832 -47.05 12.27 19.97
N GLY A 833 -46.11 11.74 19.19
CA GLY A 833 -46.04 11.96 17.75
C GLY A 833 -45.76 13.41 17.32
N MET A 834 -45.20 14.25 18.20
CA MET A 834 -44.97 15.67 17.90
C MET A 834 -43.50 16.04 17.66
N ILE A 835 -42.54 15.20 18.04
CA ILE A 835 -41.11 15.51 17.93
C ILE A 835 -40.60 15.22 16.52
N ASP A 836 -40.14 16.24 15.81
CA ASP A 836 -39.61 16.11 14.45
C ASP A 836 -38.12 15.75 14.42
N VAL A 837 -37.34 16.23 15.40
CA VAL A 837 -35.93 15.83 15.57
C VAL A 837 -35.66 15.60 17.04
N MET A 838 -35.21 14.39 17.38
CA MET A 838 -34.79 14.03 18.72
C MET A 838 -33.30 13.70 18.73
N VAL A 839 -32.58 14.25 19.70
CA VAL A 839 -31.15 14.04 19.89
C VAL A 839 -30.91 13.46 21.27
N VAL A 840 -30.12 12.40 21.35
CA VAL A 840 -29.89 11.67 22.59
C VAL A 840 -28.41 11.34 22.73
N ASN A 841 -27.81 11.79 23.83
CA ASN A 841 -26.48 11.37 24.27
C ASN A 841 -26.62 10.57 25.58
N PRO A 842 -27.01 9.28 25.53
CA PRO A 842 -27.27 8.52 26.74
C PRO A 842 -25.95 8.09 27.38
N PRO A 843 -25.91 7.83 28.69
CA PRO A 843 -24.76 7.17 29.30
C PRO A 843 -24.66 5.74 28.76
N TYR A 844 -23.68 5.57 27.89
CA TYR A 844 -23.48 4.38 27.06
C TYR A 844 -22.35 3.47 27.57
N VAL A 845 -21.71 3.83 28.71
CA VAL A 845 -20.57 3.11 29.28
C VAL A 845 -21.06 2.08 30.32
N PRO A 846 -20.53 0.83 30.30
CA PRO A 846 -20.78 -0.16 31.35
C PRO A 846 -20.53 0.41 32.76
N THR A 847 -21.54 0.39 33.61
CA THR A 847 -21.47 0.89 34.99
C THR A 847 -21.85 -0.24 35.96
N PRO A 848 -20.96 -0.68 36.87
CA PRO A 848 -21.24 -1.77 37.82
C PRO A 848 -22.40 -1.43 38.77
N GLU A 849 -23.20 -2.42 39.17
CA GLU A 849 -24.37 -2.23 40.06
C GLU A 849 -24.03 -1.51 41.38
N ALA A 850 -22.79 -1.64 41.89
CA ALA A 850 -22.34 -0.98 43.11
C ALA A 850 -22.20 0.55 43.00
N GLU A 851 -22.12 1.09 41.78
CA GLU A 851 -22.02 2.54 41.52
C GLU A 851 -23.39 3.16 41.21
N VAL A 852 -24.38 2.33 40.87
CA VAL A 852 -25.77 2.71 40.58
C VAL A 852 -26.47 3.12 41.88
N GLY A 853 -26.77 4.42 42.03
CA GLY A 853 -27.48 4.96 43.20
C GLY A 853 -26.60 5.55 44.31
N SER A 854 -25.32 5.80 44.05
CA SER A 854 -24.44 6.62 44.92
C SER A 854 -24.77 8.12 44.81
N GLU A 855 -24.48 8.95 45.83
CA GLU A 855 -24.67 10.42 45.74
C GLU A 855 -23.72 11.04 44.69
N GLY A 856 -24.27 11.83 43.75
CA GLY A 856 -23.49 12.58 42.75
C GLY A 856 -23.92 12.35 41.29
N ILE A 857 -23.04 12.70 40.34
CA ILE A 857 -23.30 12.65 38.89
C ILE A 857 -23.62 11.23 38.40
N THR A 858 -23.03 10.21 39.06
CA THR A 858 -23.23 8.77 38.78
C THR A 858 -24.62 8.24 39.19
N ALA A 859 -25.35 8.96 40.04
CA ALA A 859 -26.70 8.58 40.48
C ALA A 859 -27.76 8.68 39.38
N SER A 860 -27.51 9.55 38.40
CA SER A 860 -28.58 10.18 37.64
C SER A 860 -29.02 9.37 36.42
N TRP A 861 -28.10 8.76 35.67
CA TRP A 861 -28.38 7.76 34.63
C TRP A 861 -27.15 6.85 34.46
N ALA A 862 -27.17 5.64 35.01
CA ALA A 862 -26.08 4.67 34.83
C ALA A 862 -26.36 3.75 33.64
N GLY A 863 -25.35 3.45 32.82
CA GLY A 863 -25.49 2.58 31.64
C GLY A 863 -25.78 1.10 31.96
N GLY A 864 -25.66 0.70 33.24
CA GLY A 864 -25.78 -0.69 33.69
C GLY A 864 -24.62 -1.58 33.22
N GLU A 865 -24.65 -2.87 33.53
CA GLU A 865 -23.53 -3.80 33.26
C GLU A 865 -23.08 -3.84 31.79
N ASN A 866 -23.99 -3.55 30.84
CA ASN A 866 -23.71 -3.56 29.39
C ASN A 866 -23.67 -2.16 28.75
N GLY A 867 -23.77 -1.09 29.55
CA GLY A 867 -23.82 0.29 29.04
C GLY A 867 -25.08 0.63 28.23
N ARG A 868 -26.11 -0.24 28.22
CA ARG A 868 -27.30 -0.13 27.36
C ARG A 868 -28.62 0.09 28.12
N SER A 869 -28.62 -0.01 29.46
CA SER A 869 -29.86 0.03 30.25
C SER A 869 -30.69 1.30 30.03
N VAL A 870 -30.04 2.45 29.81
CA VAL A 870 -30.74 3.72 29.50
C VAL A 870 -31.19 3.78 28.04
N ILE A 871 -30.37 3.28 27.11
CA ILE A 871 -30.74 3.18 25.68
C ILE A 871 -32.04 2.37 25.54
N ASP A 872 -32.13 1.21 26.20
CA ASP A 872 -33.30 0.33 26.10
C ASP A 872 -34.57 0.95 26.69
N ARG A 873 -34.43 1.89 27.64
CA ARG A 873 -35.55 2.69 28.16
C ARG A 873 -35.94 3.84 27.23
N ILE A 874 -34.99 4.39 26.47
CA ILE A 874 -35.22 5.51 25.54
C ILE A 874 -35.89 5.03 24.26
N LEU A 875 -35.56 3.86 23.71
CA LEU A 875 -36.13 3.40 22.42
C LEU A 875 -37.67 3.35 22.39
N PRO A 876 -38.38 2.84 23.43
CA PRO A 876 -39.85 2.90 23.48
C PRO A 876 -40.41 4.33 23.59
N VAL A 877 -39.72 5.20 24.34
CA VAL A 877 -40.11 6.60 24.52
C VAL A 877 -39.93 7.40 23.22
N ALA A 878 -38.80 7.18 22.53
CA ALA A 878 -38.51 7.75 21.23
C ALA A 878 -39.62 7.42 20.22
N ASP A 879 -40.02 6.15 20.15
CA ASP A 879 -41.06 5.68 19.24
C ASP A 879 -42.44 6.31 19.51
N ALA A 880 -42.74 6.62 20.77
CA ALA A 880 -43.99 7.29 21.16
C ALA A 880 -43.98 8.81 20.89
N LEU A 881 -42.82 9.46 21.03
CA LEU A 881 -42.69 10.92 20.90
C LEU A 881 -42.43 11.39 19.47
N LEU A 882 -41.69 10.61 18.66
CA LEU A 882 -41.34 10.98 17.30
C LEU A 882 -42.58 11.06 16.40
N SER A 883 -42.68 12.16 15.65
CA SER A 883 -43.71 12.34 14.63
C SER A 883 -43.57 11.31 13.50
N GLU A 884 -44.55 11.23 12.60
CA GLU A 884 -44.46 10.31 11.44
C GLU A 884 -43.24 10.60 10.56
N LYS A 885 -42.79 11.86 10.51
CA LYS A 885 -41.57 12.29 9.81
C LYS A 885 -40.35 12.37 10.72
N GLY A 886 -40.48 12.03 12.01
CA GLY A 886 -39.47 12.30 13.04
C GLY A 886 -38.14 11.57 12.84
N TRP A 887 -37.04 12.27 13.12
CA TRP A 887 -35.67 11.74 13.10
C TRP A 887 -35.10 11.62 14.51
N LEU A 888 -34.34 10.56 14.76
CA LEU A 888 -33.60 10.34 16.00
C LEU A 888 -32.11 10.22 15.72
N TYR A 889 -31.28 11.02 16.41
CA TYR A 889 -29.83 10.87 16.46
C TYR A 889 -29.41 10.36 17.84
N MET A 890 -28.67 9.26 17.88
CA MET A 890 -28.28 8.59 19.12
C MET A 890 -26.80 8.22 19.11
N VAL A 891 -26.12 8.48 20.23
CA VAL A 891 -24.74 8.04 20.49
C VAL A 891 -24.74 6.60 21.02
N THR A 892 -23.84 5.77 20.49
CA THR A 892 -23.60 4.39 20.93
C THR A 892 -22.11 4.03 20.82
N LEU A 893 -21.65 3.05 21.59
CA LEU A 893 -20.35 2.38 21.43
C LEU A 893 -20.53 0.97 20.83
N THR A 894 -19.45 0.40 20.29
CA THR A 894 -19.41 -1.02 19.87
C THR A 894 -19.93 -1.96 20.95
N ALA A 895 -19.58 -1.70 22.22
CA ALA A 895 -20.02 -2.49 23.38
C ALA A 895 -21.54 -2.50 23.59
N ASN A 896 -22.28 -1.50 23.09
CA ASN A 896 -23.74 -1.43 23.20
C ASN A 896 -24.47 -2.24 22.12
N ASN A 897 -23.74 -2.96 21.26
CA ASN A 897 -24.28 -3.71 20.13
C ASN A 897 -25.20 -2.86 19.20
N PRO A 898 -24.66 -1.83 18.49
CA PRO A 898 -25.41 -0.96 17.59
C PRO A 898 -26.31 -1.69 16.57
N SER A 899 -25.86 -2.87 16.11
CA SER A 899 -26.61 -3.74 15.19
C SER A 899 -27.94 -4.22 15.79
N GLU A 900 -27.96 -4.52 17.08
CA GLU A 900 -29.16 -4.98 17.79
C GLU A 900 -30.14 -3.81 18.03
N ILE A 901 -29.63 -2.64 18.43
CA ILE A 901 -30.42 -1.41 18.54
C ILE A 901 -31.08 -1.09 17.19
N CYS A 902 -30.31 -1.20 16.09
CA CYS A 902 -30.85 -1.01 14.74
C CYS A 902 -31.92 -2.04 14.38
N LEU A 903 -31.76 -3.30 14.81
CA LEU A 903 -32.75 -4.36 14.58
C LEU A 903 -34.05 -4.09 15.36
N GLU A 904 -33.97 -3.62 16.59
CA GLU A 904 -35.15 -3.27 17.41
C GLU A 904 -35.93 -2.09 16.81
N MET A 905 -35.24 -1.03 16.41
CA MET A 905 -35.88 0.10 15.74
C MET A 905 -36.45 -0.29 14.37
N ARG A 906 -35.80 -1.21 13.65
CA ARG A 906 -36.35 -1.76 12.40
C ARG A 906 -37.65 -2.53 12.60
N LYS A 907 -37.80 -3.28 13.70
CA LYS A 907 -39.08 -3.94 14.04
C LYS A 907 -40.22 -2.94 14.27
N LYS A 908 -39.90 -1.70 14.63
CA LYS A 908 -40.82 -0.57 14.79
C LYS A 908 -40.99 0.26 13.51
N GLY A 909 -40.43 -0.18 12.38
CA GLY A 909 -40.59 0.46 11.07
C GLY A 909 -39.57 1.57 10.76
N TYR A 910 -38.48 1.68 11.52
CA TYR A 910 -37.44 2.67 11.25
C TYR A 910 -36.31 2.11 10.36
N THR A 911 -35.86 2.95 9.44
CA THR A 911 -34.57 2.81 8.74
C THR A 911 -33.47 3.46 9.59
N SER A 912 -32.24 2.96 9.51
CA SER A 912 -31.11 3.50 10.26
C SER A 912 -29.85 3.67 9.41
N LYS A 913 -29.01 4.66 9.77
CA LYS A 913 -27.71 4.93 9.15
C LYS A 913 -26.73 5.45 10.20
N ILE A 914 -25.51 4.94 10.19
CA ILE A 914 -24.40 5.52 10.96
C ILE A 914 -23.94 6.79 10.22
N VAL A 915 -24.10 7.95 10.85
CA VAL A 915 -23.76 9.26 10.27
C VAL A 915 -22.30 9.60 10.54
N VAL A 916 -21.82 9.28 11.74
CA VAL A 916 -20.42 9.46 12.15
C VAL A 916 -19.98 8.19 12.85
N GLN A 917 -18.79 7.70 12.50
CA GLN A 917 -18.08 6.64 13.22
C GLN A 917 -16.68 7.15 13.56
N ARG A 918 -16.31 7.09 14.83
CA ARG A 918 -14.95 7.37 15.31
C ARG A 918 -14.42 6.10 15.93
N SER A 919 -13.22 5.68 15.56
CA SER A 919 -12.61 4.44 16.03
C SER A 919 -11.22 4.73 16.60
N THR A 920 -10.94 4.20 17.79
CA THR A 920 -9.58 4.04 18.34
C THR A 920 -9.14 2.58 18.15
N GLU A 921 -7.92 2.23 18.58
CA GLU A 921 -7.43 0.85 18.51
C GLU A 921 -8.25 -0.13 19.38
N GLU A 922 -9.04 0.37 20.35
CA GLU A 922 -9.76 -0.45 21.34
C GLU A 922 -11.29 -0.29 21.31
N GLU A 923 -11.83 0.87 20.90
CA GLU A 923 -13.28 1.14 20.90
C GLU A 923 -13.75 1.94 19.68
N SER A 924 -15.03 1.83 19.31
CA SER A 924 -15.63 2.69 18.28
C SER A 924 -16.93 3.31 18.78
N LEU A 925 -17.04 4.62 18.58
CA LEU A 925 -18.21 5.45 18.86
C LEU A 925 -18.99 5.68 17.55
N HIS A 926 -20.28 5.43 17.59
CA HIS A 926 -21.20 5.51 16.45
C HIS A 926 -22.34 6.45 16.76
N ILE A 927 -22.57 7.42 15.87
CA ILE A 927 -23.77 8.25 15.86
C ILE A 927 -24.74 7.66 14.85
N ILE A 928 -25.86 7.12 15.34
CA ILE A 928 -26.86 6.47 14.50
C ILE A 928 -28.05 7.41 14.32
N LYS A 929 -28.42 7.64 13.07
CA LYS A 929 -29.66 8.30 12.67
C LYS A 929 -30.74 7.26 12.39
N PHE A 930 -31.94 7.46 12.93
CA PHE A 930 -33.15 6.68 12.64
C PHE A 930 -34.24 7.57 12.02
N TRP A 931 -34.99 7.05 11.05
CA TRP A 931 -36.14 7.73 10.44
C TRP A 931 -37.11 6.71 9.82
N ARG A 932 -38.33 7.13 9.45
CA ARG A 932 -39.30 6.31 8.70
C ARG A 932 -39.35 6.76 7.24
N ASP A 933 -39.35 5.83 6.29
CA ASP A 933 -39.49 6.13 4.86
C ASP A 933 -40.98 6.27 4.50
N LEU A 934 -41.43 7.50 4.24
CA LEU A 934 -42.84 7.81 3.96
C LEU A 934 -43.28 7.47 2.51
N ASP A 935 -42.33 7.18 1.61
CA ASP A 935 -42.56 6.95 0.17
C ASP A 935 -42.35 5.49 -0.28
N ASN A 936 -42.73 4.51 0.54
CA ASN A 936 -42.75 3.10 0.13
C ASN A 936 -44.19 2.60 -0.07
N GLY A 937 -44.76 2.93 -1.23
CA GLY A 937 -45.72 2.02 -1.85
C GLY A 937 -44.99 0.70 -2.14
N LEU A 938 -45.35 -0.36 -1.42
CA LEU A 938 -44.79 -1.70 -1.60
C LEU A 938 -45.25 -2.29 -2.93
N ASP A 939 -44.35 -2.42 -3.90
CA ASP A 939 -44.55 -3.33 -5.03
C ASP A 939 -44.15 -4.77 -4.62
N GLU A 940 -44.91 -5.77 -5.12
CA GLU A 940 -44.96 -7.17 -4.67
C GLU A 940 -43.63 -7.97 -4.66
N ASN A 941 -42.48 -7.37 -5.00
CA ASN A 941 -41.17 -8.04 -5.03
C ASN A 941 -40.03 -7.34 -4.27
N GLY A 942 -40.31 -6.29 -3.47
CA GLY A 942 -39.40 -5.85 -2.39
C GLY A 942 -37.99 -5.39 -2.79
N GLN A 943 -37.78 -4.74 -3.95
CA GLN A 943 -36.51 -4.10 -4.30
C GLN A 943 -36.68 -2.66 -4.80
N SER A 944 -35.99 -1.71 -4.15
CA SER A 944 -35.91 -0.29 -4.51
C SER A 944 -34.91 -0.07 -5.65
N THR A 945 -35.34 0.61 -6.71
CA THR A 945 -34.53 0.93 -7.90
C THR A 945 -34.58 2.41 -8.25
N SER A 946 -33.95 3.29 -7.45
CA SER A 946 -33.65 4.67 -7.93
C SER A 946 -32.56 5.46 -7.19
N GLY A 947 -31.95 4.98 -6.09
CA GLY A 947 -30.98 5.77 -5.32
C GLY A 947 -29.51 5.76 -5.79
N PHE A 948 -29.13 4.86 -6.70
CA PHE A 948 -27.70 4.48 -6.84
C PHE A 948 -26.85 5.41 -7.74
N MET A 949 -27.47 6.16 -8.66
CA MET A 949 -26.71 7.07 -9.56
C MET A 949 -26.51 8.48 -9.00
N GLY A 950 -27.30 8.91 -8.02
CA GLY A 950 -27.19 10.24 -7.42
C GLY A 950 -26.00 10.39 -6.47
N SER A 951 -25.66 9.34 -5.71
CA SER A 951 -24.60 9.41 -4.69
C SER A 951 -23.19 9.28 -5.26
N LEU A 952 -23.05 8.73 -6.48
CA LEU A 952 -21.75 8.60 -7.14
C LEU A 952 -21.22 9.95 -7.66
N LEU A 953 -22.11 10.90 -7.94
CA LEU A 953 -21.77 12.21 -8.51
C LEU A 953 -21.38 13.26 -7.46
N SER A 954 -21.63 13.02 -6.17
CA SER A 954 -21.31 13.96 -5.09
C SER A 954 -19.95 13.73 -4.42
N GLN A 955 -19.26 12.62 -4.72
CA GLN A 955 -18.03 12.22 -4.02
C GLN A 955 -16.72 12.65 -4.74
N VAL A 956 -16.80 13.41 -5.84
CA VAL A 956 -15.62 13.90 -6.57
C VAL A 956 -15.70 15.43 -6.76
N PRO A 957 -14.86 16.24 -6.08
CA PRO A 957 -14.93 17.72 -6.14
C PRO A 957 -14.38 18.35 -7.42
N LEU A 958 -14.12 17.57 -8.47
CA LEU A 958 -13.48 18.07 -9.70
C LEU A 958 -14.45 18.39 -10.85
N ILE A 959 -15.76 18.18 -10.68
CA ILE A 959 -16.77 18.37 -11.75
C ILE A 959 -17.55 19.69 -11.58
N SER A 960 -17.11 20.63 -10.74
CA SER A 960 -17.67 21.99 -10.77
C SER A 960 -17.14 22.84 -11.94
N TYR A 961 -16.05 22.41 -12.59
CA TYR A 961 -15.46 23.11 -13.75
C TYR A 961 -16.00 22.65 -15.12
N LEU A 962 -16.83 21.61 -15.16
CA LEU A 962 -17.29 20.97 -16.41
C LEU A 962 -18.78 21.17 -16.74
N ARG A 963 -19.53 21.95 -15.97
CA ARG A 963 -20.94 22.27 -16.27
C ARG A 963 -21.16 23.43 -17.26
N GLY A 964 -20.09 23.99 -17.84
CA GLY A 964 -20.17 24.95 -18.93
C GLY A 964 -19.60 24.36 -20.21
N ASN A 965 -20.47 24.07 -21.18
CA ASN A 965 -20.19 23.60 -22.54
C ASN A 965 -19.99 22.09 -22.70
N ASN A 966 -21.07 21.37 -23.05
CA ASN A 966 -21.18 20.71 -24.36
C ASN A 966 -22.52 19.98 -24.47
N SER A 967 -23.44 20.58 -25.24
CA SER A 967 -24.30 19.82 -26.12
C SER A 967 -23.45 19.19 -27.23
N ASP A 968 -23.80 17.96 -27.60
CA ASP A 968 -23.40 17.20 -28.78
C ASP A 968 -22.28 16.15 -28.67
N ASN A 969 -22.73 14.92 -28.97
CA ASN A 969 -22.09 13.81 -29.68
C ASN A 969 -21.32 12.70 -28.93
N LYS A 970 -22.00 11.55 -28.84
CA LYS A 970 -21.60 10.17 -29.21
C LYS A 970 -20.09 9.87 -29.27
N CYS A 971 -19.60 9.01 -28.38
CA CYS A 971 -19.21 7.62 -28.67
C CYS A 971 -18.98 6.83 -27.38
#